data_AF-A0A937PWT3-F1
#
_entry.id   AF-A0A937PWT3-F1
#
_cell.length_a   1.000
_cell.length_b   1.000
_cell.length_c   1.000
_cell.angle_alpha   90.00
_cell.angle_beta   90.00
_cell.angle_gamma   90.00
#
_symmetry.space_group_name_H-M   'P 1'
#
loop_
_entity.id
_entity.type
_entity.pdbx_description
1 polymer ?
#
loop_
_entity_poly.entity_id
_entity_poly.type
_entity_poly.pdbx_seq_one_letter_code
_entity_poly.pdbx_strand_id
1 'polypeptide(L)'
;MKSSRTHIMLCAGTGCVSNGSFKIKDALERELKKHNLQDEVGVVLTGCNGFCAQGPVAVVRPDGIFYQLLGQDDIPHLVEEHFLKGRPVKQLMYTPPTEEFPVPKMSDIGFFSKQRLIALRNRGMIDPEQIDEYIARDGYAALAKALTKMTPEQIIEEIKSSGLRGRGGAGFPTGRKWELARAAKGDTKHIVCNADEGDPGAFMDRSIIESDPHSVLEGMIIGAYAIGASRGHIYIRNEYPLARERLIKAIDQAGDYGLLGKDIFGAGFDLDISIHRGAGAFVCGEETSLIASLEGRSPEPTVRPPFPVESGVWKEPTNINNVETWANVPEIIDRGAEWFSGIGTETSKGTKVFSVVGKVRNTGLVEVPMGITLREIVYDIGGGIPNDKKFKAVQTGGPSGGCIPTSLLDLPIDYEKLAEVGSIMGSGGLIVLDEDTCMVDVARYFLEFLRDESCGKCTACREGVDVMYKILTKICAGDGEEDDIAMLEELSEAVKDAALCALGGTAPNPVLSTIRYFRDEYEAHIKYKRCPAGVCRGIISSACQHTCPLEQDVPCYIGLIAHGKFEQAIEIVRRENPLPSVCGRVCTASCEAKCRAGEGDGEGISIRVLKRFLADYERQKGLDLIPRPKQTRTEQVAVVGSGPAGLTCAYYLALEGYRVTVFESLPVAGGMLAVGIPDYRLPRDVLNWEIENIKKLGVEIKTDTTIGKDIQLSELQQQYNAVFIAIGAHKGLKMNIPGEGLPQVIDAVDFLRSLNLGQEVEIGQKVAVIGGGDAAIDAARVAKRLGKDVKILYRRTRREMPAAKEEIEEAIKEGIEIQYLTAPTRAFSDGARLTRIECIKMELGKLDRSGRRRPVPIEGSEFTLEIDTLLPAIGQQPDISVLSKGSDLKTSGRNTVEVSPDTLITEMEGVFAGGDLVSGPNAVTAAMAHGKTAAEMIHKYIQGQPLEREYKVTRPAVRVEPIELTDKEIEELEKPSVPLLAMEDRAGNFEEVELGLSEEMAIKEAKRCLRCDLELKEEVEAS
;
A
#
# COMPACT_ATOMS: atom_id res chain seq x y z
N MET A 1 28.26 10.64 -40.76
CA MET A 1 28.33 9.82 -39.52
C MET A 1 29.24 8.62 -39.76
N LYS A 2 30.20 8.35 -38.86
CA LYS A 2 30.88 7.05 -38.84
C LYS A 2 29.82 6.00 -38.46
N SER A 3 29.70 4.93 -39.23
CA SER A 3 28.69 3.89 -39.03
C SER A 3 29.13 2.94 -37.91
N SER A 4 28.62 3.14 -36.69
CA SER A 4 28.78 2.19 -35.58
C SER A 4 27.85 0.99 -35.80
N ARG A 5 28.33 -0.24 -35.55
CA ARG A 5 27.51 -1.45 -35.71
C ARG A 5 26.42 -1.58 -34.63
N THR A 6 26.67 -1.02 -33.44
CA THR A 6 25.81 -1.15 -32.26
C THR A 6 25.77 0.18 -31.51
N HIS A 7 24.62 0.51 -30.92
CA HIS A 7 24.47 1.69 -30.06
C HIS A 7 23.96 1.29 -28.68
N ILE A 8 24.57 1.85 -27.64
CA ILE A 8 24.12 1.76 -26.26
C ILE A 8 23.36 3.04 -25.96
N MET A 9 22.04 2.93 -25.88
CA MET A 9 21.14 4.04 -25.56
C MET A 9 21.05 4.16 -24.04
N LEU A 10 21.90 4.97 -23.44
CA LEU A 10 21.98 5.16 -21.98
C LEU A 10 21.02 6.27 -21.55
N CYS A 11 20.16 6.01 -20.57
CA CYS A 11 19.22 7.01 -20.06
C CYS A 11 19.96 8.12 -19.28
N ALA A 12 19.81 9.36 -19.73
CA ALA A 12 20.26 10.58 -19.07
C ALA A 12 19.10 11.51 -18.72
N GLY A 13 17.92 10.94 -18.45
CA GLY A 13 16.88 11.63 -17.69
C GLY A 13 17.29 11.79 -16.23
N THR A 14 16.75 12.81 -15.57
CA THR A 14 17.17 13.22 -14.22
C THR A 14 17.25 12.06 -13.21
N GLY A 15 16.28 11.15 -13.16
CA GLY A 15 16.32 10.01 -12.21
C GLY A 15 17.54 9.11 -12.39
N CYS A 16 17.93 8.83 -13.64
CA CYS A 16 19.14 8.05 -13.94
C CYS A 16 20.42 8.86 -13.71
N VAL A 17 20.38 10.18 -13.95
CA VAL A 17 21.51 11.08 -13.65
C VAL A 17 21.80 11.12 -12.15
N SER A 18 20.76 11.22 -11.32
CA SER A 18 20.87 11.14 -9.86
C SER A 18 21.47 9.81 -9.40
N ASN A 19 21.19 8.71 -10.11
CA ASN A 19 21.78 7.39 -9.87
C ASN A 19 23.12 7.17 -10.60
N GLY A 20 23.78 8.24 -11.10
CA GLY A 20 25.14 8.17 -11.62
C GLY A 20 25.30 7.83 -13.10
N SER A 21 24.27 8.01 -13.95
CA SER A 21 24.35 7.67 -15.38
C SER A 21 25.50 8.33 -16.15
N PHE A 22 25.87 9.57 -15.83
CA PHE A 22 27.04 10.20 -16.46
C PHE A 22 28.36 9.50 -16.11
N LYS A 23 28.52 9.02 -14.87
CA LYS A 23 29.70 8.24 -14.48
C LYS A 23 29.74 6.89 -15.21
N ILE A 24 28.57 6.30 -15.45
CA ILE A 24 28.42 5.07 -16.23
C ILE A 24 28.83 5.28 -17.69
N LYS A 25 28.44 6.41 -18.30
CA LYS A 25 28.93 6.79 -19.64
C LYS A 25 30.46 6.84 -19.67
N ASP A 26 31.07 7.54 -18.73
CA ASP A 26 32.53 7.69 -18.68
C ASP A 26 33.22 6.34 -18.47
N ALA A 27 32.62 5.42 -17.72
CA ALA A 27 33.10 4.05 -17.57
C ALA A 27 32.97 3.25 -18.89
N LEU A 28 31.83 3.35 -19.58
CA LEU A 28 31.59 2.68 -20.86
C LEU A 28 32.59 3.14 -21.91
N GLU A 29 32.80 4.45 -22.08
CA GLU A 29 33.72 4.99 -23.06
C GLU A 29 35.18 4.57 -22.78
N ARG A 30 35.60 4.58 -21.51
CA ARG A 30 36.93 4.11 -21.12
C ARG A 30 37.14 2.63 -21.42
N GLU A 31 36.17 1.79 -21.08
CA GLU A 31 36.30 0.34 -21.26
C GLU A 31 36.17 -0.07 -22.73
N LEU A 32 35.29 0.57 -23.50
CA LEU A 32 35.21 0.38 -24.95
C LEU A 32 36.53 0.74 -25.63
N LYS A 33 37.18 1.83 -25.21
CA LYS A 33 38.50 2.22 -25.73
C LYS A 33 39.59 1.20 -25.37
N LYS A 34 39.57 0.66 -24.16
CA LYS A 34 40.51 -0.39 -23.71
C LYS A 34 40.43 -1.66 -24.55
N HIS A 35 39.23 -1.99 -25.05
CA HIS A 35 38.99 -3.13 -25.94
C HIS A 35 39.04 -2.78 -27.44
N ASN A 36 39.40 -1.55 -27.82
CA ASN A 36 39.41 -1.03 -29.20
C ASN A 36 38.04 -1.07 -29.91
N LEU A 37 36.94 -0.95 -29.16
CA LEU A 37 35.56 -1.01 -29.67
C LEU A 37 34.92 0.37 -29.87
N GLN A 38 35.64 1.46 -29.60
CA GLN A 38 35.09 2.83 -29.61
C GLN A 38 34.58 3.31 -30.99
N ASP A 39 35.09 2.73 -32.08
CA ASP A 39 34.64 3.03 -33.45
C ASP A 39 33.53 2.07 -33.92
N GLU A 40 33.21 1.03 -33.13
CA GLU A 40 32.17 0.03 -33.44
C GLU A 40 30.91 0.20 -32.59
N VAL A 41 31.05 0.65 -31.35
CA VAL A 41 29.96 0.79 -30.37
C VAL A 41 29.80 2.25 -29.97
N GLY A 42 28.69 2.85 -30.39
CA GLY A 42 28.32 4.22 -30.00
C GLY A 42 27.64 4.25 -28.62
N VAL A 43 28.03 5.18 -27.76
CA VAL A 43 27.33 5.45 -26.49
C VAL A 43 26.49 6.72 -26.69
N VAL A 44 25.17 6.59 -26.68
CA VAL A 44 24.23 7.70 -26.89
C VAL A 44 23.55 8.03 -25.58
N LEU A 45 23.66 9.28 -25.14
CA LEU A 45 22.89 9.77 -24.00
C LEU A 45 21.49 10.13 -24.48
N THR A 46 20.50 9.40 -23.99
CA THR A 46 19.10 9.62 -24.32
C THR A 46 18.37 10.38 -23.24
N GLY A 47 17.18 10.85 -23.54
CA GLY A 47 16.22 11.32 -22.54
C GLY A 47 15.77 10.25 -21.55
N CYS A 48 14.73 10.57 -20.77
CA CYS A 48 14.14 9.64 -19.82
C CYS A 48 13.52 8.43 -20.54
N ASN A 49 13.96 7.21 -20.23
CA ASN A 49 13.36 5.99 -20.81
C ASN A 49 11.97 5.67 -20.22
N GLY A 50 11.64 6.22 -19.04
CA GLY A 50 10.34 6.12 -18.39
C GLY A 50 10.28 5.10 -17.24
N PHE A 51 11.06 4.00 -17.27
CA PHE A 51 11.05 3.00 -16.19
C PHE A 51 12.01 3.38 -15.05
N CYS A 52 11.67 4.44 -14.30
CA CYS A 52 12.54 5.06 -13.31
C CYS A 52 12.94 4.14 -12.15
N ALA A 53 12.06 3.22 -11.72
CA ALA A 53 12.35 2.26 -10.66
C ALA A 53 13.52 1.31 -10.95
N GLN A 54 13.92 1.18 -12.22
CA GLN A 54 15.01 0.31 -12.67
C GLN A 54 16.23 1.12 -13.16
N GLY A 55 16.26 2.43 -12.91
CA GLY A 55 17.35 3.32 -13.32
C GLY A 55 18.62 3.18 -12.48
N PRO A 56 19.83 3.29 -13.06
CA PRO A 56 20.13 3.64 -14.45
C PRO A 56 19.85 2.51 -15.45
N VAL A 57 19.18 2.84 -16.56
CA VAL A 57 18.84 1.87 -17.62
C VAL A 57 19.61 2.15 -18.92
N ALA A 58 19.89 1.09 -19.67
CA ALA A 58 20.43 1.18 -21.02
C ALA A 58 19.74 0.20 -21.97
N VAL A 59 19.53 0.62 -23.22
CA VAL A 59 18.98 -0.23 -24.28
C VAL A 59 20.00 -0.38 -25.39
N VAL A 60 20.36 -1.62 -25.74
CA VAL A 60 21.29 -1.89 -26.84
C VAL A 60 20.54 -2.04 -28.15
N ARG A 61 20.92 -1.29 -29.18
CA ARG A 61 20.34 -1.31 -30.52
C ARG A 61 21.33 -1.89 -31.54
N PRO A 62 20.87 -2.71 -32.51
CA PRO A 62 19.46 -2.99 -32.86
C PRO A 62 18.76 -4.08 -32.02
N ASP A 63 19.49 -4.85 -31.21
CA ASP A 63 18.99 -6.06 -30.54
C ASP A 63 17.79 -5.84 -29.59
N GLY A 64 17.64 -4.63 -29.05
CA GLY A 64 16.57 -4.23 -28.14
C GLY A 64 16.76 -4.74 -26.71
N ILE A 65 17.99 -5.14 -26.35
CA ILE A 65 18.31 -5.70 -25.04
C ILE A 65 18.24 -4.59 -23.98
N PHE A 66 17.48 -4.84 -22.92
CA PHE A 66 17.26 -3.92 -21.81
C PHE A 66 18.12 -4.30 -20.61
N TYR A 67 18.98 -3.37 -20.17
CA TYR A 67 19.77 -3.47 -18.95
C TYR A 67 19.28 -2.47 -17.91
N GLN A 68 19.33 -2.86 -16.65
CA GLN A 68 18.79 -2.10 -15.52
C GLN A 68 19.76 -2.02 -14.35
N LEU A 69 19.48 -1.08 -13.44
CA LEU A 69 20.21 -0.86 -12.19
C LEU A 69 21.73 -0.88 -12.38
N LEU A 70 22.19 -0.34 -13.52
CA LEU A 70 23.59 -0.43 -13.91
C LEU A 70 24.45 0.34 -12.90
N GLY A 71 25.45 -0.34 -12.34
CA GLY A 71 26.52 0.26 -11.57
C GLY A 71 27.77 0.51 -12.42
N GLN A 72 28.70 1.31 -11.89
CA GLN A 72 30.01 1.48 -12.54
C GLN A 72 30.82 0.17 -12.56
N ASP A 73 30.67 -0.66 -11.53
CA ASP A 73 31.40 -1.91 -11.37
C ASP A 73 30.91 -3.01 -12.33
N ASP A 74 29.69 -2.88 -12.87
CA ASP A 74 29.13 -3.81 -13.85
C ASP A 74 29.70 -3.60 -15.26
N ILE A 75 30.22 -2.40 -15.55
CA ILE A 75 30.59 -1.97 -16.90
C ILE A 75 31.71 -2.82 -17.53
N PRO A 76 32.80 -3.17 -16.82
CA PRO A 76 33.81 -4.07 -17.37
C PRO A 76 33.23 -5.41 -17.84
N HIS A 77 32.37 -6.02 -17.02
CA HIS A 77 31.74 -7.30 -17.35
C HIS A 77 30.76 -7.16 -18.52
N LEU A 78 29.96 -6.09 -18.54
CA LEU A 78 29.03 -5.79 -19.63
C LEU A 78 29.75 -5.62 -20.97
N VAL A 79 30.86 -4.87 -20.99
CA VAL A 79 31.63 -4.63 -22.22
C VAL A 79 32.29 -5.90 -22.73
N GLU A 80 32.89 -6.68 -21.83
CA GLU A 80 33.55 -7.93 -22.18
C GLU A 80 32.56 -8.98 -22.72
N GLU A 81 31.45 -9.22 -22.04
CA GLU A 81 30.50 -10.25 -22.46
C GLU A 81 29.65 -9.82 -23.64
N HIS A 82 29.03 -8.64 -23.59
CA HIS A 82 28.06 -8.26 -24.61
C HIS A 82 28.73 -7.72 -25.87
N PHE A 83 29.64 -6.76 -25.75
CA PHE A 83 30.18 -6.06 -26.92
C PHE A 83 31.40 -6.76 -27.52
N LEU A 84 32.27 -7.35 -26.70
CA LEU A 84 33.44 -8.08 -27.20
C LEU A 84 33.08 -9.53 -27.60
N LYS A 85 32.35 -10.27 -26.76
CA LYS A 85 32.01 -11.69 -27.02
C LYS A 85 30.64 -11.92 -27.66
N GLY A 86 29.76 -10.91 -27.73
CA GLY A 86 28.42 -11.02 -28.33
C GLY A 86 27.39 -11.75 -27.46
N ARG A 87 27.64 -11.89 -26.14
CA ARG A 87 26.76 -12.60 -25.20
C ARG A 87 26.06 -11.63 -24.25
N PRO A 88 24.72 -11.50 -24.32
CA PRO A 88 23.98 -10.64 -23.41
C PRO A 88 24.13 -11.06 -21.93
N VAL A 89 24.24 -10.08 -21.03
CA VAL A 89 24.49 -10.33 -19.60
C VAL A 89 23.19 -10.50 -18.84
N LYS A 90 22.74 -11.75 -18.66
CA LYS A 90 21.46 -12.09 -18.04
C LYS A 90 21.25 -11.49 -16.64
N GLN A 91 22.32 -11.35 -15.85
CA GLN A 91 22.26 -10.83 -14.48
C GLN A 91 21.90 -9.34 -14.41
N LEU A 92 22.16 -8.59 -15.49
CA LEU A 92 21.89 -7.15 -15.58
C LEU A 92 20.55 -6.85 -16.27
N MET A 93 19.81 -7.88 -16.66
CA MET A 93 18.50 -7.76 -17.32
C MET A 93 17.37 -7.71 -16.29
N TYR A 94 16.24 -7.12 -16.67
CA TYR A 94 15.05 -7.10 -15.81
C TYR A 94 14.47 -8.50 -15.62
N THR A 95 14.24 -8.90 -14.36
CA THR A 95 13.50 -10.11 -14.01
C THR A 95 12.18 -9.70 -13.36
N PRO A 96 11.02 -9.98 -13.99
CA PRO A 96 9.73 -9.71 -13.39
C PRO A 96 9.61 -10.40 -12.02
N PRO A 97 9.02 -9.77 -10.99
CA PRO A 97 8.88 -10.38 -9.66
C PRO A 97 8.13 -11.73 -9.62
N THR A 98 7.37 -12.03 -10.67
CA THR A 98 6.57 -13.26 -10.80
C THR A 98 7.25 -14.35 -11.63
N GLU A 99 8.43 -14.09 -12.18
CA GLU A 99 9.13 -14.99 -13.10
C GLU A 99 10.51 -15.37 -12.56
N GLU A 100 10.98 -16.58 -12.91
CA GLU A 100 12.31 -17.07 -12.49
C GLU A 100 13.44 -16.62 -13.43
N PHE A 101 13.10 -16.16 -14.64
CA PHE A 101 14.07 -15.83 -15.68
C PHE A 101 13.98 -14.37 -16.13
N PRO A 102 15.11 -13.74 -16.50
CA PRO A 102 15.11 -12.37 -16.98
C PRO A 102 14.46 -12.25 -18.36
N VAL A 103 13.77 -11.12 -18.56
CA VAL A 103 13.19 -10.71 -19.84
C VAL A 103 14.21 -9.85 -20.59
N PRO A 104 14.75 -10.34 -21.72
CA PRO A 104 15.87 -9.67 -22.39
C PRO A 104 15.44 -8.41 -23.15
N LYS A 105 14.27 -8.43 -23.80
CA LYS A 105 13.83 -7.36 -24.70
C LYS A 105 12.91 -6.39 -24.01
N MET A 106 13.15 -5.10 -24.23
CA MET A 106 12.30 -4.01 -23.72
C MET A 106 10.82 -4.17 -24.11
N SER A 107 10.53 -4.69 -25.30
CA SER A 107 9.14 -4.89 -25.79
C SER A 107 8.33 -5.89 -24.97
N ASP A 108 9.01 -6.82 -24.31
CA ASP A 108 8.39 -7.97 -23.65
C ASP A 108 8.20 -7.69 -22.14
N ILE A 109 8.70 -6.55 -21.65
CA ILE A 109 8.56 -6.12 -20.27
C ILE A 109 7.15 -5.52 -20.07
N GLY A 110 6.40 -6.05 -19.10
CA GLY A 110 5.03 -5.65 -18.79
C GLY A 110 4.81 -4.12 -18.69
N PHE A 111 5.76 -3.40 -18.07
CA PHE A 111 5.73 -1.94 -17.96
C PHE A 111 5.53 -1.21 -19.31
N PHE A 112 6.12 -1.70 -20.41
CA PHE A 112 6.02 -1.04 -21.72
C PHE A 112 4.84 -1.53 -22.57
N SER A 113 4.31 -2.72 -22.29
CA SER A 113 3.38 -3.47 -23.15
C SER A 113 2.06 -2.77 -23.50
N LYS A 114 1.48 -2.00 -22.57
CA LYS A 114 0.19 -1.30 -22.75
C LYS A 114 0.33 0.17 -23.11
N GLN A 115 1.56 0.65 -23.33
CA GLN A 115 1.81 2.05 -23.64
C GLN A 115 1.63 2.33 -25.14
N ARG A 116 1.11 3.51 -25.47
CA ARG A 116 1.04 4.03 -26.83
C ARG A 116 1.69 5.40 -26.85
N LEU A 117 2.91 5.47 -27.39
CA LEU A 117 3.72 6.68 -27.32
C LEU A 117 3.40 7.63 -28.48
N ILE A 118 2.99 8.86 -28.17
CA ILE A 118 2.78 9.96 -29.11
C ILE A 118 3.62 11.16 -28.65
N ALA A 119 3.35 11.67 -27.45
CA ALA A 119 4.13 12.76 -26.85
C ALA A 119 5.54 12.29 -26.46
N LEU A 120 5.70 11.03 -26.05
CA LEU A 120 6.99 10.43 -25.67
C LEU A 120 7.60 9.53 -26.76
N ARG A 121 7.18 9.67 -28.03
CA ARG A 121 7.57 8.77 -29.15
C ARG A 121 9.08 8.61 -29.36
N ASN A 122 9.87 9.61 -29.00
CA ASN A 122 11.33 9.62 -29.16
C ASN A 122 12.10 9.31 -27.86
N ARG A 123 11.41 9.02 -26.75
CA ARG A 123 12.06 8.73 -25.47
C ARG A 123 13.00 7.54 -25.60
N GLY A 124 14.24 7.66 -25.11
CA GLY A 124 15.22 6.58 -25.18
C GLY A 124 15.69 6.20 -26.61
N MET A 125 15.31 6.97 -27.64
CA MET A 125 15.59 6.68 -29.04
C MET A 125 16.54 7.66 -29.71
N ILE A 126 16.61 8.89 -29.22
CA ILE A 126 17.47 9.95 -29.76
C ILE A 126 18.34 10.56 -28.66
N ASP A 127 19.45 11.18 -29.08
CA ASP A 127 20.13 12.21 -28.30
C ASP A 127 19.30 13.51 -28.35
N PRO A 128 18.73 13.96 -27.21
CA PRO A 128 17.88 15.16 -27.16
C PRO A 128 18.64 16.46 -27.49
N GLU A 129 19.97 16.41 -27.57
CA GLU A 129 20.81 17.56 -27.87
C GLU A 129 21.30 17.61 -29.32
N GLN A 130 20.83 16.69 -30.18
CA GLN A 130 21.19 16.62 -31.59
C GLN A 130 19.96 16.74 -32.50
N ILE A 131 19.75 17.92 -33.08
CA ILE A 131 18.64 18.19 -34.00
C ILE A 131 18.58 17.21 -35.18
N ASP A 132 19.72 16.75 -35.69
CA ASP A 132 19.78 15.82 -36.82
C ASP A 132 19.11 14.47 -36.50
N GLU A 133 19.15 14.01 -35.25
CA GLU A 133 18.48 12.76 -34.84
C GLU A 133 16.96 12.92 -34.78
N TYR A 134 16.47 14.12 -34.41
CA TYR A 134 15.04 14.45 -34.48
C TYR A 134 14.57 14.49 -35.94
N ILE A 135 15.32 15.16 -36.82
CA ILE A 135 15.03 15.23 -38.26
C ILE A 135 15.07 13.84 -38.92
N ALA A 136 16.04 12.99 -38.54
CA ALA A 136 16.15 11.62 -39.04
C ALA A 136 14.94 10.74 -38.68
N ARG A 137 14.11 11.18 -37.74
CA ARG A 137 12.86 10.54 -37.32
C ARG A 137 11.63 11.38 -37.71
N ASP A 138 11.70 12.00 -38.88
CA ASP A 138 10.65 12.81 -39.49
C ASP A 138 10.31 14.12 -38.74
N GLY A 139 11.17 14.54 -37.81
CA GLY A 139 11.04 15.83 -37.14
C GLY A 139 11.08 17.01 -38.11
N TYR A 140 10.24 18.03 -37.87
CA TYR A 140 10.01 19.18 -38.75
C TYR A 140 9.31 18.88 -40.09
N ALA A 141 8.99 17.61 -40.40
CA ALA A 141 8.19 17.28 -41.58
C ALA A 141 6.76 17.82 -41.46
N ALA A 142 6.18 17.80 -40.26
CA ALA A 142 4.85 18.36 -40.00
C ALA A 142 4.86 19.88 -40.15
N LEU A 143 5.92 20.55 -39.67
CA LEU A 143 6.11 21.98 -39.90
C LEU A 143 6.20 22.33 -41.39
N ALA A 144 6.99 21.58 -42.15
CA ALA A 144 7.10 21.77 -43.59
C ALA A 144 5.74 21.59 -44.29
N LYS A 145 4.96 20.57 -43.91
CA LYS A 145 3.59 20.35 -44.40
C LYS A 145 2.66 21.52 -44.04
N ALA A 146 2.70 21.98 -42.79
CA ALA A 146 1.86 23.07 -42.29
C ALA A 146 2.09 24.37 -43.06
N LEU A 147 3.35 24.74 -43.30
CA LEU A 147 3.70 26.00 -43.96
C LEU A 147 3.54 25.98 -45.49
N THR A 148 3.70 24.82 -46.13
CA THR A 148 3.72 24.72 -47.60
C THR A 148 2.41 24.20 -48.22
N LYS A 149 1.60 23.45 -47.46
CA LYS A 149 0.42 22.74 -47.99
C LYS A 149 -0.89 23.07 -47.27
N MET A 150 -0.85 23.78 -46.15
CA MET A 150 -2.03 24.08 -45.34
C MET A 150 -2.16 25.58 -45.12
N THR A 151 -3.40 26.07 -45.06
CA THR A 151 -3.68 27.41 -44.55
C THR A 151 -3.80 27.39 -43.03
N PRO A 152 -3.60 28.52 -42.34
CA PRO A 152 -3.81 28.61 -40.90
C PRO A 152 -5.18 28.10 -40.43
N GLU A 153 -6.24 28.39 -41.18
CA GLU A 153 -7.60 27.94 -40.88
C GLU A 153 -7.75 26.41 -41.01
N GLN A 154 -7.08 25.79 -41.99
CA GLN A 154 -7.05 24.33 -42.14
C GLN A 154 -6.31 23.67 -40.96
N ILE A 155 -5.21 24.27 -40.49
CA ILE A 155 -4.48 23.78 -39.32
C ILE A 155 -5.36 23.82 -38.07
N ILE A 156 -6.07 24.93 -37.85
CA ILE A 156 -7.00 25.06 -36.71
C ILE A 156 -8.11 24.01 -36.80
N GLU A 157 -8.70 23.79 -37.99
CA GLU A 157 -9.75 22.79 -38.17
C GLU A 157 -9.25 21.36 -37.96
N GLU A 158 -8.01 21.06 -38.39
CA GLU A 158 -7.36 19.76 -38.16
C GLU A 158 -7.20 19.50 -36.65
N ILE A 159 -6.65 20.47 -35.91
CA ILE A 159 -6.50 20.36 -34.45
C ILE A 159 -7.88 20.27 -33.76
N LYS A 160 -8.89 21.00 -34.24
CA LYS A 160 -10.25 20.93 -33.70
C LYS A 160 -10.88 19.55 -33.93
N SER A 161 -10.74 19.02 -35.14
CA SER A 161 -11.26 17.70 -35.55
C SER A 161 -10.56 16.54 -34.84
N SER A 162 -9.29 16.71 -34.47
CA SER A 162 -8.55 15.71 -33.67
C SER A 162 -9.16 15.50 -32.28
N GLY A 163 -9.90 16.48 -31.76
CA GLY A 163 -10.41 16.45 -30.39
C GLY A 163 -9.33 16.65 -29.32
N LEU A 164 -8.14 17.16 -29.67
CA LEU A 164 -7.09 17.48 -28.72
C LEU A 164 -7.61 18.45 -27.65
N ARG A 165 -7.47 18.03 -26.39
CA ARG A 165 -7.78 18.83 -25.21
C ARG A 165 -6.49 19.22 -24.50
N GLY A 166 -6.48 20.40 -23.87
CA GLY A 166 -5.32 20.89 -23.13
C GLY A 166 -4.88 19.93 -22.04
N ARG A 167 -3.59 19.55 -22.07
CA ARG A 167 -3.02 18.50 -21.22
C ARG A 167 -2.55 18.96 -19.85
N GLY A 168 -2.58 20.26 -19.56
CA GLY A 168 -2.24 20.83 -18.25
C GLY A 168 -3.35 20.74 -17.19
N GLY A 169 -4.39 19.92 -17.38
CA GLY A 169 -5.42 19.66 -16.37
C GLY A 169 -6.85 19.97 -16.78
N ALA A 170 -7.15 21.23 -17.13
CA ALA A 170 -8.53 21.67 -17.37
C ALA A 170 -9.23 21.02 -18.59
N GLY A 171 -8.47 20.44 -19.52
CA GLY A 171 -9.04 19.73 -20.67
C GLY A 171 -9.81 20.62 -21.64
N PHE A 172 -9.50 21.93 -21.75
CA PHE A 172 -10.18 22.80 -22.71
C PHE A 172 -9.84 22.41 -24.17
N PRO A 173 -10.79 22.40 -25.12
CA PRO A 173 -10.52 22.05 -26.52
C PRO A 173 -9.48 22.99 -27.18
N THR A 174 -8.33 22.44 -27.57
CA THR A 174 -7.18 23.22 -28.05
C THR A 174 -7.50 23.96 -29.36
N GLY A 175 -8.14 23.28 -30.33
CA GLY A 175 -8.51 23.90 -31.61
C GLY A 175 -9.46 25.09 -31.43
N ARG A 176 -10.41 25.02 -30.49
CA ARG A 176 -11.28 26.16 -30.15
C ARG A 176 -10.49 27.31 -29.52
N LYS A 177 -9.50 27.03 -28.67
CA LYS A 177 -8.63 28.06 -28.09
C LYS A 177 -7.84 28.80 -29.19
N TRP A 178 -7.38 28.06 -30.20
CA TRP A 178 -6.63 28.62 -31.34
C TRP A 178 -7.53 29.44 -32.27
N GLU A 179 -8.75 28.96 -32.55
CA GLU A 179 -9.76 29.70 -33.31
C GLU A 179 -10.07 31.06 -32.67
N LEU A 180 -10.28 31.08 -31.35
CA LEU A 180 -10.53 32.32 -30.61
C LEU A 180 -9.32 33.27 -30.66
N ALA A 181 -8.10 32.75 -30.47
CA ALA A 181 -6.88 33.57 -30.53
C ALA A 181 -6.61 34.13 -31.95
N ARG A 182 -6.93 33.37 -33.00
CA ARG A 182 -6.89 33.85 -34.40
C ARG A 182 -7.91 34.96 -34.64
N ALA A 183 -9.14 34.79 -34.14
CA ALA A 183 -10.21 35.78 -34.32
C ALA A 183 -10.01 37.06 -33.49
N ALA A 184 -9.22 37.00 -32.41
CA ALA A 184 -8.94 38.14 -31.56
C ALA A 184 -8.24 39.29 -32.31
N LYS A 185 -8.65 40.53 -31.99
CA LYS A 185 -8.10 41.76 -32.59
C LYS A 185 -6.80 42.15 -31.90
N GLY A 186 -5.76 42.40 -32.70
CA GLY A 186 -4.45 42.87 -32.25
C GLY A 186 -3.43 42.69 -33.37
N ASP A 187 -2.54 43.67 -33.54
CA ASP A 187 -1.50 43.65 -34.58
C ASP A 187 -0.35 42.69 -34.21
N THR A 188 -0.14 42.48 -32.91
CA THR A 188 0.82 41.52 -32.35
C THR A 188 0.08 40.50 -31.49
N LYS A 189 0.50 39.24 -31.60
CA LYS A 189 -0.06 38.10 -30.85
C LYS A 189 1.05 37.24 -30.30
N HIS A 190 0.77 36.64 -29.15
CA HIS A 190 1.74 35.84 -28.40
C HIS A 190 1.29 34.39 -28.30
N ILE A 191 2.26 33.47 -28.31
CA ILE A 191 2.07 32.10 -27.83
C ILE A 191 2.93 31.83 -26.61
N VAL A 192 2.42 31.02 -25.69
CA VAL A 192 3.13 30.63 -24.47
C VAL A 192 3.09 29.13 -24.28
N CYS A 193 4.25 28.53 -24.07
CA CYS A 193 4.40 27.20 -23.54
C CYS A 193 4.51 27.27 -22.01
N ASN A 194 3.50 26.75 -21.32
CA ASN A 194 3.52 26.61 -19.88
C ASN A 194 4.23 25.29 -19.51
N ALA A 195 5.47 25.40 -19.02
CA ALA A 195 6.30 24.33 -18.49
C ALA A 195 6.52 24.49 -16.97
N ASP A 196 5.55 25.10 -16.27
CA ASP A 196 5.52 25.22 -14.82
C ASP A 196 4.80 24.01 -14.20
N GLU A 197 5.40 22.83 -14.35
CA GLU A 197 4.88 21.56 -13.81
C GLU A 197 5.11 21.52 -12.29
N GLY A 198 4.27 22.22 -11.53
CA GLY A 198 4.41 22.40 -10.09
C GLY A 198 3.92 21.22 -9.24
N ASP A 199 3.12 20.31 -9.80
CA ASP A 199 2.47 19.23 -9.04
C ASP A 199 3.50 18.26 -8.42
N PRO A 200 3.48 18.02 -7.10
CA PRO A 200 4.29 17.00 -6.45
C PRO A 200 4.10 15.63 -7.09
N GLY A 201 5.22 14.97 -7.41
CA GLY A 201 5.21 13.67 -8.08
C GLY A 201 4.96 13.72 -9.59
N ALA A 202 4.68 14.88 -10.19
CA ALA A 202 4.62 15.04 -11.65
C ALA A 202 5.99 15.40 -12.23
N PHE A 203 6.36 14.77 -13.34
CA PHE A 203 7.61 15.03 -14.07
C PHE A 203 7.50 14.66 -15.56
N MET A 204 6.28 14.67 -16.10
CA MET A 204 6.00 14.32 -17.49
C MET A 204 6.42 15.43 -18.45
N ASP A 205 6.09 16.70 -18.17
CA ASP A 205 6.47 17.84 -19.01
C ASP A 205 8.00 17.98 -19.01
N ARG A 206 8.60 17.87 -17.82
CA ARG A 206 10.05 17.77 -17.66
C ARG A 206 10.65 16.74 -18.61
N SER A 207 10.08 15.55 -18.63
CA SER A 207 10.64 14.42 -19.36
C SER A 207 10.42 14.52 -20.85
N ILE A 208 9.33 15.16 -21.31
CA ILE A 208 9.14 15.52 -22.72
C ILE A 208 10.24 16.48 -23.15
N ILE A 209 10.48 17.57 -22.41
CA ILE A 209 11.51 18.55 -22.75
C ILE A 209 12.91 17.95 -22.67
N GLU A 210 13.20 17.18 -21.61
CA GLU A 210 14.51 16.53 -21.46
C GLU A 210 14.76 15.47 -22.54
N SER A 211 13.71 14.87 -23.13
CA SER A 211 13.88 13.78 -24.10
C SER A 211 13.73 14.20 -25.55
N ASP A 212 12.96 15.25 -25.82
CA ASP A 212 12.65 15.74 -27.17
C ASP A 212 12.19 17.21 -27.13
N PRO A 213 13.11 18.16 -26.91
CA PRO A 213 12.77 19.58 -26.88
C PRO A 213 12.28 20.10 -28.25
N HIS A 214 12.77 19.51 -29.35
CA HIS A 214 12.39 19.90 -30.71
C HIS A 214 10.92 19.58 -31.02
N SER A 215 10.35 18.49 -30.51
CA SER A 215 8.92 18.22 -30.67
C SER A 215 8.03 19.30 -30.04
N VAL A 216 8.47 19.94 -28.96
CA VAL A 216 7.73 21.04 -28.33
C VAL A 216 7.85 22.31 -29.18
N LEU A 217 9.08 22.63 -29.62
CA LEU A 217 9.35 23.78 -30.48
C LEU A 217 8.59 23.70 -31.82
N GLU A 218 8.59 22.53 -32.47
CA GLU A 218 7.86 22.31 -33.71
C GLU A 218 6.36 22.58 -33.55
N GLY A 219 5.76 22.04 -32.48
CA GLY A 219 4.35 22.29 -32.15
C GLY A 219 4.06 23.77 -31.92
N MET A 220 4.95 24.48 -31.22
CA MET A 220 4.84 25.93 -31.01
C MET A 220 4.91 26.71 -32.33
N ILE A 221 5.83 26.37 -33.24
CA ILE A 221 5.96 27.06 -34.52
C ILE A 221 4.69 26.87 -35.37
N ILE A 222 4.17 25.63 -35.44
CA ILE A 222 2.92 25.32 -36.15
C ILE A 222 1.75 26.13 -35.58
N GLY A 223 1.62 26.16 -34.25
CA GLY A 223 0.55 26.91 -33.59
C GLY A 223 0.67 28.43 -33.77
N ALA A 224 1.89 28.96 -33.74
CA ALA A 224 2.15 30.38 -33.99
C ALA A 224 1.71 30.76 -35.42
N TYR A 225 2.06 29.95 -36.42
CA TYR A 225 1.62 30.17 -37.80
C TYR A 225 0.08 30.10 -37.92
N ALA A 226 -0.53 29.10 -37.29
CA ALA A 226 -1.98 28.94 -37.27
C ALA A 226 -2.69 30.16 -36.65
N ILE A 227 -2.19 30.68 -35.53
CA ILE A 227 -2.80 31.80 -34.80
C ILE A 227 -2.46 33.17 -35.42
N GLY A 228 -1.33 33.25 -36.14
CA GLY A 228 -0.75 34.50 -36.63
C GLY A 228 0.06 35.23 -35.55
N ALA A 229 0.78 34.49 -34.70
CA ALA A 229 1.66 35.04 -33.67
C ALA A 229 3.10 35.12 -34.15
N SER A 230 3.78 36.23 -33.84
CA SER A 230 5.19 36.46 -34.17
C SER A 230 6.12 36.40 -32.95
N ARG A 231 5.56 36.24 -31.75
CA ARG A 231 6.29 36.16 -30.48
C ARG A 231 5.88 34.91 -29.69
N GLY A 232 6.87 34.17 -29.22
CA GLY A 232 6.71 32.99 -28.38
C GLY A 232 7.47 33.10 -27.06
N HIS A 233 6.89 32.50 -26.02
CA HIS A 233 7.47 32.45 -24.69
C HIS A 233 7.41 31.03 -24.14
N ILE A 234 8.51 30.52 -23.61
CA ILE A 234 8.52 29.28 -22.83
C ILE A 234 8.73 29.68 -21.38
N TYR A 235 7.72 29.47 -20.54
CA TYR A 235 7.83 29.69 -19.11
C TYR A 235 8.21 28.38 -18.45
N ILE A 236 9.44 28.27 -17.95
CA ILE A 236 9.99 27.06 -17.34
C ILE A 236 10.29 27.29 -15.87
N ARG A 237 9.85 26.36 -15.01
CA ARG A 237 10.10 26.44 -13.58
C ARG A 237 11.59 26.44 -13.23
N ASN A 238 11.90 27.07 -12.12
CA ASN A 238 13.27 27.23 -11.64
C ASN A 238 13.97 25.89 -11.35
N GLU A 239 13.20 24.89 -10.94
CA GLU A 239 13.68 23.58 -10.49
C GLU A 239 14.09 22.64 -11.64
N TYR A 240 13.93 23.05 -12.91
CA TYR A 240 14.25 22.26 -14.11
C TYR A 240 15.47 22.79 -14.89
N PRO A 241 16.70 22.76 -14.31
CA PRO A 241 17.88 23.32 -14.95
C PRO A 241 18.28 22.57 -16.24
N LEU A 242 18.22 21.24 -16.25
CA LEU A 242 18.59 20.42 -17.41
C LEU A 242 17.65 20.65 -18.60
N ALA A 243 16.34 20.66 -18.35
CA ALA A 243 15.34 20.94 -19.37
C ALA A 243 15.54 22.34 -19.99
N ARG A 244 15.88 23.35 -19.18
CA ARG A 244 16.20 24.70 -19.65
C ARG A 244 17.42 24.70 -20.58
N GLU A 245 18.50 24.04 -20.19
CA GLU A 245 19.73 23.98 -20.99
C GLU A 245 19.49 23.30 -22.34
N ARG A 246 18.73 22.20 -22.36
CA ARG A 246 18.33 21.52 -23.59
C ARG A 246 17.43 22.38 -24.49
N LEU A 247 16.50 23.14 -23.92
CA LEU A 247 15.68 24.08 -24.70
C LEU A 247 16.49 25.20 -25.33
N ILE A 248 17.45 25.80 -24.60
CA ILE A 248 18.33 26.84 -25.15
C ILE A 248 19.06 26.28 -26.37
N LYS A 249 19.68 25.11 -26.23
CA LYS A 249 20.40 24.44 -27.32
C LYS A 249 19.50 24.12 -28.51
N ALA A 250 18.28 23.64 -28.26
CA ALA A 250 17.31 23.32 -29.30
C ALA A 250 16.82 24.58 -30.06
N ILE A 251 16.64 25.70 -29.37
CA ILE A 251 16.29 27.00 -29.98
C ILE A 251 17.44 27.49 -30.87
N ASP A 252 18.67 27.44 -30.36
CA ASP A 252 19.87 27.84 -31.13
C ASP A 252 20.01 26.99 -32.39
N GLN A 253 19.90 25.66 -32.27
CA GLN A 253 19.96 24.72 -33.40
C GLN A 253 18.83 24.96 -34.43
N ALA A 254 17.60 25.20 -33.98
CA ALA A 254 16.49 25.50 -34.88
C ALA A 254 16.70 26.83 -35.61
N GLY A 255 17.29 27.84 -34.95
CA GLY A 255 17.69 29.10 -35.56
C GLY A 255 18.76 28.93 -36.63
N ASP A 256 19.81 28.15 -36.33
CA ASP A 256 20.92 27.87 -37.25
C ASP A 256 20.46 27.14 -38.52
N TYR A 257 19.44 26.28 -38.40
CA TYR A 257 18.83 25.55 -39.52
C TYR A 257 17.77 26.36 -40.28
N GLY A 258 17.47 27.60 -39.85
CA GLY A 258 16.43 28.45 -40.46
C GLY A 258 15.00 27.95 -40.21
N LEU A 259 14.81 27.13 -39.16
CA LEU A 259 13.52 26.58 -38.73
C LEU A 259 12.82 27.48 -37.71
N LEU A 260 13.54 28.48 -37.17
CA LEU A 260 13.05 29.49 -36.23
C LEU A 260 13.71 30.84 -36.56
N GLY A 261 13.07 31.96 -36.21
CA GLY A 261 13.57 33.30 -36.50
C GLY A 261 12.81 33.96 -37.63
N LYS A 262 13.52 34.50 -38.62
CA LYS A 262 12.93 35.24 -39.76
C LYS A 262 12.76 34.34 -40.98
N ASP A 263 11.66 34.56 -41.70
CA ASP A 263 11.32 33.94 -42.96
C ASP A 263 11.50 32.42 -42.94
N ILE A 264 10.85 31.77 -41.97
CA ILE A 264 10.94 30.33 -41.74
C ILE A 264 10.55 29.58 -43.02
N PHE A 265 11.45 28.73 -43.53
CA PHE A 265 11.34 28.05 -44.84
C PHE A 265 11.14 28.96 -46.07
N GLY A 266 11.38 30.27 -45.97
CA GLY A 266 11.05 31.21 -47.04
C GLY A 266 9.55 31.46 -47.21
N ALA A 267 8.74 31.15 -46.18
CA ALA A 267 7.28 31.22 -46.22
C ALA A 267 6.70 32.61 -45.89
N GLY A 268 7.54 33.61 -45.61
CA GLY A 268 7.12 34.93 -45.16
C GLY A 268 6.55 34.97 -43.74
N PHE A 269 6.92 33.99 -42.91
CA PHE A 269 6.49 33.86 -41.51
C PHE A 269 7.68 33.98 -40.56
N ASP A 270 7.55 34.85 -39.57
CA ASP A 270 8.56 35.12 -38.55
C ASP A 270 8.06 34.67 -37.18
N LEU A 271 8.93 34.00 -36.41
CA LEU A 271 8.67 33.68 -35.01
C LEU A 271 9.95 33.78 -34.19
N ASP A 272 9.88 34.57 -33.12
CA ASP A 272 10.93 34.69 -32.13
C ASP A 272 10.47 34.05 -30.80
N ILE A 273 11.28 33.14 -30.23
CA ILE A 273 10.95 32.44 -28.98
C ILE A 273 11.96 32.82 -27.90
N SER A 274 11.43 33.21 -26.73
CA SER A 274 12.22 33.51 -25.53
C SER A 274 11.91 32.55 -24.40
N ILE A 275 12.94 32.18 -23.62
CA ILE A 275 12.79 31.36 -22.41
C ILE A 275 12.74 32.27 -21.19
N HIS A 276 11.74 32.07 -20.34
CA HIS A 276 11.52 32.78 -19.10
C HIS A 276 11.62 31.80 -17.94
N ARG A 277 12.45 32.11 -16.95
CA ARG A 277 12.64 31.29 -15.76
C ARG A 277 11.66 31.72 -14.68
N GLY A 278 10.88 30.78 -14.16
CA GLY A 278 10.02 31.00 -13.01
C GLY A 278 10.80 31.28 -11.72
N ALA A 279 10.08 31.67 -10.67
CA ALA A 279 10.66 32.03 -9.36
C ALA A 279 10.29 31.05 -8.24
N GLY A 280 9.80 29.85 -8.57
CA GLY A 280 9.46 28.80 -7.61
C GLY A 280 8.09 28.95 -6.95
N ALA A 281 7.10 29.56 -7.63
CA ALA A 281 5.74 29.71 -7.11
C ALA A 281 4.77 28.80 -7.89
N PHE A 282 4.11 27.85 -7.21
CA PHE A 282 3.20 26.88 -7.85
C PHE A 282 2.01 27.54 -8.56
N VAL A 283 1.53 28.66 -8.01
CA VAL A 283 0.40 29.41 -8.61
C VAL A 283 0.70 29.91 -10.03
N CYS A 284 1.98 30.05 -10.41
CA CYS A 284 2.39 30.42 -11.77
C CYS A 284 2.00 29.38 -12.83
N GLY A 285 1.58 28.17 -12.45
CA GLY A 285 0.94 27.23 -13.36
C GLY A 285 -0.43 27.72 -13.87
N GLU A 286 -1.09 28.64 -13.15
CA GLU A 286 -2.34 29.28 -13.57
C GLU A 286 -2.07 30.32 -14.66
N GLU A 287 -2.87 30.31 -15.73
CA GLU A 287 -2.57 31.06 -16.96
C GLU A 287 -2.40 32.58 -16.76
N THR A 288 -3.18 33.22 -15.88
CA THR A 288 -3.09 34.67 -15.62
C THR A 288 -1.98 35.02 -14.65
N SER A 289 -1.70 34.14 -13.69
CA SER A 289 -0.54 34.23 -12.80
C SER A 289 0.78 34.12 -13.58
N LEU A 290 0.85 33.16 -14.52
CA LEU A 290 1.96 32.99 -15.44
C LEU A 290 2.23 34.28 -16.23
N ILE A 291 1.19 34.88 -16.80
CA ILE A 291 1.29 36.16 -17.52
C ILE A 291 1.86 37.26 -16.60
N ALA A 292 1.35 37.37 -15.37
CA ALA A 292 1.87 38.37 -14.43
C ALA A 292 3.35 38.16 -14.13
N SER A 293 3.80 36.91 -13.97
CA SER A 293 5.21 36.57 -13.78
C SER A 293 6.06 36.89 -15.01
N LEU A 294 5.59 36.57 -16.22
CA LEU A 294 6.25 36.94 -17.48
C LEU A 294 6.43 38.46 -17.62
N GLU A 295 5.47 39.25 -17.14
CA GLU A 295 5.52 40.70 -17.15
C GLU A 295 6.38 41.30 -16.02
N GLY A 296 7.02 40.47 -15.19
CA GLY A 296 7.83 40.90 -14.05
C GLY A 296 7.02 41.44 -12.86
N ARG A 297 5.74 41.08 -12.76
CA ARG A 297 4.83 41.45 -11.66
C ARG A 297 4.69 40.30 -10.66
N SER A 298 4.09 40.61 -9.51
CA SER A 298 3.66 39.58 -8.55
C SER A 298 2.68 38.61 -9.22
N PRO A 299 2.85 37.28 -9.06
CA PRO A 299 2.09 36.24 -9.76
C PRO A 299 0.66 36.05 -9.21
N GLU A 300 -0.09 37.14 -9.07
CA GLU A 300 -1.48 37.09 -8.61
C GLU A 300 -2.46 36.85 -9.78
N PRO A 301 -3.32 35.82 -9.71
CA PRO A 301 -4.35 35.60 -10.72
C PRO A 301 -5.28 36.80 -10.90
N THR A 302 -5.75 37.02 -12.13
CA THR A 302 -6.71 38.07 -12.47
C THR A 302 -8.09 37.49 -12.78
N VAL A 303 -9.15 38.24 -12.46
CA VAL A 303 -10.53 37.84 -12.74
C VAL A 303 -10.74 37.79 -14.26
N ARG A 304 -11.42 36.72 -14.72
CA ARG A 304 -11.84 36.54 -16.11
C ARG A 304 -13.36 36.78 -16.20
N PRO A 305 -13.87 37.46 -17.24
CA PRO A 305 -13.16 38.10 -18.36
C PRO A 305 -12.41 39.39 -17.97
N PRO A 306 -11.41 39.83 -18.78
CA PRO A 306 -11.03 39.29 -20.10
C PRO A 306 -10.22 37.99 -20.01
N PHE A 307 -10.33 37.14 -21.03
CA PHE A 307 -9.53 35.91 -21.13
C PHE A 307 -8.18 36.19 -21.80
N PRO A 308 -7.12 35.38 -21.54
CA PRO A 308 -5.82 35.57 -22.18
C PRO A 308 -5.83 35.62 -23.71
N VAL A 309 -6.76 34.88 -24.33
CA VAL A 309 -6.94 34.88 -25.80
C VAL A 309 -7.40 36.23 -26.35
N GLU A 310 -8.00 37.08 -25.52
CA GLU A 310 -8.42 38.44 -25.87
C GLU A 310 -7.39 39.48 -25.40
N SER A 311 -6.92 39.34 -24.16
CA SER A 311 -5.95 40.25 -23.55
C SER A 311 -5.10 39.47 -22.53
N GLY A 312 -3.89 39.09 -22.95
CA GLY A 312 -2.94 38.30 -22.18
C GLY A 312 -1.64 39.06 -21.93
N VAL A 313 -0.50 38.50 -22.38
CA VAL A 313 0.82 39.11 -22.21
C VAL A 313 0.84 40.52 -22.80
N TRP A 314 1.22 41.50 -21.99
CA TRP A 314 1.24 42.92 -22.32
C TRP A 314 -0.09 43.45 -22.89
N LYS A 315 -1.21 42.85 -22.44
CA LYS A 315 -2.59 43.10 -22.89
C LYS A 315 -2.89 42.71 -24.34
N GLU A 316 -2.00 41.96 -24.98
CA GLU A 316 -2.16 41.48 -26.35
C GLU A 316 -2.76 40.07 -26.40
N PRO A 317 -3.46 39.68 -27.50
CA PRO A 317 -4.02 38.34 -27.64
C PRO A 317 -2.97 37.25 -27.46
N THR A 318 -3.19 36.37 -26.48
CA THR A 318 -2.21 35.37 -26.07
C THR A 318 -2.83 33.98 -26.02
N ASN A 319 -2.20 33.03 -26.69
CA ASN A 319 -2.54 31.62 -26.56
C ASN A 319 -1.56 30.89 -25.63
N ILE A 320 -2.07 30.25 -24.58
CA ILE A 320 -1.26 29.53 -23.60
C ILE A 320 -1.63 28.04 -23.65
N ASN A 321 -0.65 27.18 -23.92
CA ASN A 321 -0.81 25.72 -23.91
C ASN A 321 0.33 25.06 -23.13
N ASN A 322 0.03 23.90 -22.54
CA ASN A 322 0.97 23.07 -21.79
C ASN A 322 1.95 22.32 -22.74
N VAL A 323 3.13 21.94 -22.24
CA VAL A 323 4.19 21.22 -22.96
C VAL A 323 3.67 19.98 -23.70
N GLU A 324 2.98 19.06 -23.02
CA GLU A 324 2.43 17.85 -23.66
C GLU A 324 1.42 18.20 -24.76
N THR A 325 0.69 19.32 -24.63
CA THR A 325 -0.24 19.76 -25.69
C THR A 325 0.52 20.13 -26.95
N TRP A 326 1.62 20.87 -26.83
CA TRP A 326 2.48 21.22 -27.97
C TRP A 326 3.14 20.00 -28.60
N ALA A 327 3.63 19.05 -27.79
CA ALA A 327 4.30 17.85 -28.28
C ALA A 327 3.39 16.92 -29.11
N ASN A 328 2.07 17.00 -28.93
CA ASN A 328 1.10 16.24 -29.74
C ASN A 328 0.81 16.86 -31.12
N VAL A 329 1.02 18.18 -31.28
CA VAL A 329 0.64 18.91 -32.50
C VAL A 329 1.33 18.37 -33.77
N PRO A 330 2.65 18.14 -33.79
CA PRO A 330 3.33 17.65 -35.00
C PRO A 330 2.74 16.34 -35.53
N GLU A 331 2.50 15.36 -34.65
CA GLU A 331 1.96 14.04 -35.05
C GLU A 331 0.52 14.13 -35.57
N ILE A 332 -0.31 15.02 -34.99
CA ILE A 332 -1.67 15.27 -35.48
C ILE A 332 -1.62 15.86 -36.89
N ILE A 333 -0.74 16.83 -37.13
CA ILE A 333 -0.61 17.47 -38.44
C ILE A 333 -0.05 16.51 -39.48
N ASP A 334 0.92 15.68 -39.12
CA ASP A 334 1.51 14.72 -40.06
C ASP A 334 0.53 13.60 -40.44
N ARG A 335 -0.04 12.91 -39.44
CA ARG A 335 -0.87 11.71 -39.62
C ARG A 335 -2.36 11.98 -39.78
N GLY A 336 -2.83 13.16 -39.41
CA GLY A 336 -4.21 13.60 -39.51
C GLY A 336 -5.05 13.42 -38.24
N ALA A 337 -6.15 14.19 -38.17
CA ALA A 337 -7.10 14.27 -37.07
C ALA A 337 -7.84 12.95 -36.81
N GLU A 338 -8.20 12.21 -37.87
CA GLU A 338 -8.90 10.93 -37.77
C GLU A 338 -8.03 9.89 -37.05
N TRP A 339 -6.73 9.87 -37.32
CA TRP A 339 -5.79 8.97 -36.65
C TRP A 339 -5.75 9.22 -35.14
N PHE A 340 -5.70 10.49 -34.72
CA PHE A 340 -5.64 10.86 -33.31
C PHE A 340 -6.99 10.65 -32.60
N SER A 341 -8.10 11.04 -33.23
CA SER A 341 -9.45 10.91 -32.67
C SER A 341 -9.98 9.47 -32.62
N GLY A 342 -9.38 8.55 -33.39
CA GLY A 342 -9.59 7.11 -33.30
C GLY A 342 -8.94 6.47 -32.07
N ILE A 343 -8.18 7.23 -31.28
CA ILE A 343 -7.55 6.80 -30.02
C ILE A 343 -8.31 7.46 -28.87
N GLY A 344 -8.60 6.70 -27.80
CA GLY A 344 -9.25 7.23 -26.61
C GLY A 344 -10.74 6.92 -26.54
N THR A 345 -11.47 7.71 -25.75
CA THR A 345 -12.93 7.58 -25.55
C THR A 345 -13.71 8.48 -26.53
N GLU A 346 -15.02 8.56 -26.38
CA GLU A 346 -15.84 9.51 -27.14
C GLU A 346 -15.50 10.97 -26.81
N THR A 347 -15.29 11.28 -25.52
CA THR A 347 -15.11 12.65 -25.00
C THR A 347 -13.64 13.02 -24.72
N SER A 348 -12.75 12.03 -24.62
CA SER A 348 -11.32 12.21 -24.36
C SER A 348 -10.49 11.50 -25.43
N LYS A 349 -10.02 12.26 -26.43
CA LYS A 349 -9.23 11.74 -27.55
C LYS A 349 -7.74 11.67 -27.26
N GLY A 350 -7.05 10.78 -27.97
CA GLY A 350 -5.60 10.62 -27.92
C GLY A 350 -5.09 9.83 -26.71
N THR A 351 -3.84 10.12 -26.36
CA THR A 351 -3.12 9.56 -25.21
C THR A 351 -2.94 10.60 -24.12
N LYS A 352 -2.57 10.13 -22.92
CA LYS A 352 -2.14 10.95 -21.79
C LYS A 352 -0.88 10.35 -21.17
N VAL A 353 0.08 11.20 -20.86
CA VAL A 353 1.24 10.82 -20.06
C VAL A 353 0.89 10.89 -18.57
N PHE A 354 1.18 9.81 -17.83
CA PHE A 354 1.07 9.77 -16.37
C PHE A 354 2.44 9.56 -15.74
N SER A 355 2.64 10.24 -14.61
CA SER A 355 3.69 9.93 -13.65
C SER A 355 3.10 9.03 -12.56
N VAL A 356 3.43 7.75 -12.61
CA VAL A 356 2.92 6.73 -11.66
C VAL A 356 3.93 6.59 -10.53
N VAL A 357 3.59 7.09 -9.35
CA VAL A 357 4.46 7.15 -8.16
C VAL A 357 3.72 6.66 -6.91
N GLY A 358 4.38 6.70 -5.74
CA GLY A 358 3.81 6.27 -4.47
C GLY A 358 4.04 4.79 -4.19
N LYS A 359 3.05 4.11 -3.61
CA LYS A 359 3.11 2.69 -3.20
C LYS A 359 2.84 1.74 -4.36
N VAL A 360 3.69 1.78 -5.38
CA VAL A 360 3.62 0.95 -6.61
C VAL A 360 4.98 0.31 -6.88
N ARG A 361 5.03 -0.93 -7.40
CA ARG A 361 6.30 -1.63 -7.66
C ARG A 361 7.12 -0.98 -8.78
N ASN A 362 6.45 -0.62 -9.87
CA ASN A 362 7.08 -0.05 -11.06
C ASN A 362 6.74 1.43 -11.19
N THR A 363 7.50 2.28 -10.49
CA THR A 363 7.42 3.73 -10.61
C THR A 363 8.01 4.22 -11.94
N GLY A 364 7.33 5.16 -12.60
CA GLY A 364 7.81 5.70 -13.87
C GLY A 364 6.79 6.52 -14.67
N LEU A 365 7.16 6.81 -15.92
CA LEU A 365 6.31 7.49 -16.90
C LEU A 365 5.62 6.50 -17.84
N VAL A 366 4.31 6.65 -17.93
CA VAL A 366 3.47 5.80 -18.76
C VAL A 366 2.62 6.66 -19.67
N GLU A 367 2.75 6.46 -20.98
CA GLU A 367 1.84 7.11 -21.94
C GLU A 367 0.82 6.09 -22.43
N VAL A 368 -0.44 6.32 -22.10
CA VAL A 368 -1.53 5.36 -22.29
C VAL A 368 -2.68 6.01 -23.05
N PRO A 369 -3.44 5.23 -23.85
CA PRO A 369 -4.65 5.73 -24.49
C PRO A 369 -5.69 6.12 -23.44
N MET A 370 -6.41 7.20 -23.68
CA MET A 370 -7.56 7.56 -22.84
C MET A 370 -8.57 6.40 -22.79
N GLY A 371 -9.24 6.23 -21.66
CA GLY A 371 -10.19 5.12 -21.42
C GLY A 371 -9.58 3.86 -20.81
N ILE A 372 -8.24 3.75 -20.71
CA ILE A 372 -7.59 2.71 -19.90
C ILE A 372 -8.09 2.80 -18.45
N THR A 373 -8.19 1.66 -17.76
CA THR A 373 -8.65 1.66 -16.36
C THR A 373 -7.50 1.89 -15.37
N LEU A 374 -7.83 2.40 -14.17
CA LEU A 374 -6.85 2.51 -13.08
C LEU A 374 -6.24 1.15 -12.71
N ARG A 375 -7.02 0.06 -12.78
CA ARG A 375 -6.54 -1.31 -12.56
C ARG A 375 -5.38 -1.65 -13.48
N GLU A 376 -5.52 -1.38 -14.77
CA GLU A 376 -4.50 -1.71 -15.76
C GLU A 376 -3.24 -0.88 -15.55
N ILE A 377 -3.37 0.41 -15.21
CA ILE A 377 -2.22 1.25 -14.88
C ILE A 377 -1.49 0.73 -13.63
N VAL A 378 -2.22 0.44 -12.55
CA VAL A 378 -1.61 0.06 -11.26
C VAL A 378 -1.06 -1.36 -11.26
N TYR A 379 -1.82 -2.34 -11.78
CA TYR A 379 -1.44 -3.75 -11.70
C TYR A 379 -0.71 -4.27 -12.92
N ASP A 380 -1.12 -3.90 -14.13
CA ASP A 380 -0.51 -4.46 -15.34
C ASP A 380 0.78 -3.70 -15.71
N ILE A 381 0.75 -2.36 -15.65
CA ILE A 381 1.92 -1.52 -15.92
C ILE A 381 2.76 -1.34 -14.64
N GLY A 382 2.12 -0.92 -13.56
CA GLY A 382 2.73 -0.62 -12.26
C GLY A 382 3.18 -1.86 -11.47
N GLY A 383 2.79 -3.07 -11.87
CA GLY A 383 3.16 -4.31 -11.19
C GLY A 383 2.49 -4.55 -9.84
N GLY A 384 1.51 -3.73 -9.45
CA GLY A 384 0.79 -3.81 -8.18
C GLY A 384 1.51 -3.12 -7.02
N ILE A 385 1.10 -3.46 -5.80
CA ILE A 385 1.57 -2.83 -4.56
C ILE A 385 2.82 -3.56 -4.03
N PRO A 386 3.85 -2.83 -3.54
CA PRO A 386 4.99 -3.43 -2.85
C PRO A 386 4.56 -4.34 -1.70
N ASN A 387 5.34 -5.39 -1.45
CA ASN A 387 5.11 -6.38 -0.37
C ASN A 387 3.72 -7.05 -0.40
N ASP A 388 3.03 -7.00 -1.54
CA ASP A 388 1.69 -7.57 -1.75
C ASP A 388 0.60 -6.99 -0.84
N LYS A 389 0.84 -5.79 -0.28
CA LYS A 389 -0.15 -5.02 0.50
C LYS A 389 -1.40 -4.71 -0.32
N LYS A 390 -2.48 -4.34 0.36
CA LYS A 390 -3.72 -3.96 -0.31
C LYS A 390 -3.64 -2.54 -0.88
N PHE A 391 -4.09 -2.40 -2.12
CA PHE A 391 -4.40 -1.09 -2.70
C PHE A 391 -5.51 -0.43 -1.88
N LYS A 392 -5.36 0.86 -1.58
CA LYS A 392 -6.36 1.65 -0.86
C LYS A 392 -7.04 2.67 -1.76
N ALA A 393 -6.22 3.53 -2.36
CA ALA A 393 -6.67 4.60 -3.22
C ALA A 393 -5.59 5.00 -4.24
N VAL A 394 -6.01 5.77 -5.24
CA VAL A 394 -5.11 6.55 -6.10
C VAL A 394 -5.51 8.01 -5.98
N GLN A 395 -4.54 8.89 -5.78
CA GLN A 395 -4.75 10.31 -5.94
C GLN A 395 -4.36 10.70 -7.37
N THR A 396 -5.21 11.48 -8.04
CA THR A 396 -4.93 12.00 -9.38
C THR A 396 -5.15 13.50 -9.42
N GLY A 397 -4.34 14.17 -10.23
CA GLY A 397 -4.54 15.58 -10.54
C GLY A 397 -3.80 16.56 -9.64
N GLY A 398 -2.70 16.13 -9.02
CA GLY A 398 -1.87 16.98 -8.17
C GLY A 398 -2.53 17.28 -6.81
N PRO A 399 -1.96 18.19 -6.00
CA PRO A 399 -2.38 18.42 -4.62
C PRO A 399 -3.83 18.85 -4.47
N SER A 400 -4.41 19.46 -5.51
CA SER A 400 -5.83 19.84 -5.55
C SER A 400 -6.75 18.77 -6.16
N GLY A 401 -6.22 17.58 -6.40
CA GLY A 401 -6.92 16.42 -6.91
C GLY A 401 -7.68 15.63 -5.84
N GLY A 402 -8.49 14.65 -6.28
CA GLY A 402 -9.25 13.78 -5.39
C GLY A 402 -8.61 12.41 -5.21
N CYS A 403 -9.07 11.68 -4.19
CA CYS A 403 -8.68 10.29 -3.95
C CYS A 403 -9.75 9.32 -4.48
N ILE A 404 -9.35 8.39 -5.35
CA ILE A 404 -10.21 7.39 -5.97
C ILE A 404 -10.03 6.05 -5.24
N PRO A 405 -11.07 5.51 -4.58
CA PRO A 405 -10.97 4.30 -3.76
C PRO A 405 -10.91 3.01 -4.57
N THR A 406 -10.58 1.91 -3.89
CA THR A 406 -10.55 0.54 -4.43
C THR A 406 -11.84 0.13 -5.16
N SER A 407 -13.01 0.61 -4.72
CA SER A 407 -14.30 0.29 -5.36
C SER A 407 -14.44 0.85 -6.77
N LEU A 408 -13.61 1.82 -7.15
CA LEU A 408 -13.60 2.50 -8.44
C LEU A 408 -12.32 2.21 -9.24
N LEU A 409 -11.61 1.13 -8.91
CA LEU A 409 -10.37 0.74 -9.61
C LEU A 409 -10.59 0.39 -11.10
N ASP A 410 -11.81 0.04 -11.49
CA ASP A 410 -12.20 -0.22 -12.87
C ASP A 410 -12.74 1.04 -13.60
N LEU A 411 -12.63 2.22 -12.97
CA LEU A 411 -13.00 3.49 -13.58
C LEU A 411 -12.08 3.77 -14.79
N PRO A 412 -12.64 4.05 -15.98
CA PRO A 412 -11.85 4.45 -17.13
C PRO A 412 -11.29 5.86 -16.91
N ILE A 413 -10.04 6.07 -17.31
CA ILE A 413 -9.37 7.36 -17.30
C ILE A 413 -9.96 8.24 -18.40
N ASP A 414 -10.77 9.21 -17.99
CA ASP A 414 -11.48 10.13 -18.84
C ASP A 414 -11.79 11.41 -18.04
N TYR A 415 -11.73 12.60 -18.67
CA TYR A 415 -11.88 13.87 -17.94
C TYR A 415 -13.24 13.95 -17.23
N GLU A 416 -14.31 13.55 -17.89
CA GLU A 416 -15.66 13.63 -17.35
C GLU A 416 -15.85 12.60 -16.22
N LYS A 417 -15.35 11.37 -16.40
CA LYS A 417 -15.47 10.30 -15.39
C LYS A 417 -14.66 10.55 -14.12
N LEU A 418 -13.50 11.18 -14.23
CA LEU A 418 -12.72 11.59 -13.05
C LEU A 418 -13.44 12.70 -12.27
N ALA A 419 -14.05 13.66 -12.96
CA ALA A 419 -14.80 14.74 -12.32
C ALA A 419 -16.03 14.22 -11.54
N GLU A 420 -16.76 13.23 -12.08
CA GLU A 420 -17.93 12.60 -11.43
C GLU A 420 -17.59 11.98 -10.04
N VAL A 421 -16.35 11.52 -9.86
CA VAL A 421 -15.88 10.88 -8.62
C VAL A 421 -15.14 11.85 -7.69
N GLY A 422 -15.18 13.15 -7.98
CA GLY A 422 -14.53 14.17 -7.16
C GLY A 422 -13.01 14.22 -7.31
N SER A 423 -12.48 13.70 -8.42
CA SER A 423 -11.09 13.82 -8.81
C SER A 423 -10.93 14.62 -10.10
N ILE A 424 -9.70 14.86 -10.55
CA ILE A 424 -9.41 15.53 -11.81
C ILE A 424 -8.23 14.84 -12.50
N MET A 425 -8.11 15.06 -13.81
CA MET A 425 -6.95 14.59 -14.58
C MET A 425 -5.66 15.30 -14.14
N GLY A 426 -5.77 16.62 -13.91
CA GLY A 426 -4.64 17.52 -13.65
C GLY A 426 -3.51 17.36 -14.66
N SER A 427 -2.28 17.63 -14.22
CA SER A 427 -1.10 17.47 -15.07
C SER A 427 -0.86 16.03 -15.48
N GLY A 428 -1.33 15.00 -14.78
CA GLY A 428 -1.00 13.59 -15.05
C GLY A 428 -0.22 12.91 -13.90
N GLY A 429 -0.04 13.57 -12.76
CA GLY A 429 0.41 12.91 -11.54
C GLY A 429 -0.60 11.87 -11.04
N LEU A 430 -0.13 10.66 -10.74
CA LEU A 430 -0.91 9.54 -10.22
C LEU A 430 -0.16 8.90 -9.05
N ILE A 431 -0.62 9.18 -7.83
CA ILE A 431 0.01 8.73 -6.59
C ILE A 431 -0.77 7.54 -6.03
N VAL A 432 -0.14 6.36 -6.03
CA VAL A 432 -0.73 5.11 -5.52
C VAL A 432 -0.59 5.05 -4.00
N LEU A 433 -1.69 4.73 -3.29
CA LEU A 433 -1.75 4.62 -1.83
C LEU A 433 -2.14 3.20 -1.40
N ASP A 434 -1.49 2.68 -0.36
CA ASP A 434 -1.74 1.35 0.22
C ASP A 434 -2.55 1.43 1.53
N GLU A 435 -2.85 0.26 2.12
CA GLU A 435 -3.62 0.15 3.36
C GLU A 435 -2.98 0.82 4.60
N ASP A 436 -1.69 1.16 4.54
CA ASP A 436 -0.94 1.82 5.61
C ASP A 436 -0.87 3.34 5.46
N THR A 437 -1.57 3.90 4.46
CA THR A 437 -1.65 5.35 4.26
C THR A 437 -2.91 5.91 4.95
N CYS A 438 -2.81 6.93 5.82
CA CYS A 438 -3.99 7.56 6.43
C CYS A 438 -4.62 8.60 5.50
N MET A 439 -5.93 8.50 5.23
CA MET A 439 -6.59 9.43 4.31
C MET A 439 -6.81 10.82 4.91
N VAL A 440 -6.97 10.92 6.24
CA VAL A 440 -7.04 12.21 6.96
C VAL A 440 -5.72 12.96 6.85
N ASP A 441 -4.60 12.24 7.06
CA ASP A 441 -3.26 12.81 6.96
C ASP A 441 -2.89 13.18 5.51
N VAL A 442 -3.31 12.38 4.53
CA VAL A 442 -3.15 12.72 3.10
C VAL A 442 -3.88 14.03 2.77
N ALA A 443 -5.12 14.21 3.25
CA ALA A 443 -5.84 15.47 3.06
C ALA A 443 -5.14 16.64 3.75
N ARG A 444 -4.62 16.44 4.97
CA ARG A 444 -3.84 17.43 5.72
C ARG A 444 -2.58 17.84 4.97
N TYR A 445 -1.79 16.87 4.49
CA TYR A 445 -0.55 17.09 3.74
C TYR A 445 -0.76 17.89 2.45
N PHE A 446 -1.80 17.56 1.67
CA PHE A 446 -2.08 18.32 0.45
C PHE A 446 -2.61 19.72 0.74
N LEU A 447 -3.43 19.91 1.79
CA LEU A 447 -3.84 21.25 2.20
C LEU A 447 -2.70 22.09 2.76
N GLU A 448 -1.71 21.48 3.42
CA GLU A 448 -0.48 22.16 3.84
C GLU A 448 0.24 22.77 2.64
N PHE A 449 0.48 21.95 1.62
CA PHE A 449 1.07 22.42 0.37
C PHE A 449 0.24 23.53 -0.29
N LEU A 450 -1.08 23.34 -0.42
CA LEU A 450 -1.97 24.32 -1.06
C LEU A 450 -2.09 25.63 -0.27
N ARG A 451 -1.98 25.57 1.06
CA ARG A 451 -1.93 26.75 1.93
C ARG A 451 -0.68 27.56 1.64
N ASP A 452 0.48 26.88 1.61
CA ASP A 452 1.78 27.53 1.42
C ASP A 452 1.94 28.09 -0.01
N GLU A 453 1.26 27.48 -0.99
CA GLU A 453 1.23 27.92 -2.39
C GLU A 453 0.12 28.92 -2.72
N SER A 454 -0.66 29.37 -1.72
CA SER A 454 -1.68 30.38 -1.94
C SER A 454 -1.08 31.73 -2.29
N CYS A 455 -1.54 32.36 -3.38
CA CYS A 455 -1.17 33.74 -3.71
C CYS A 455 -1.68 34.78 -2.69
N GLY A 456 -2.55 34.38 -1.75
CA GLY A 456 -3.07 35.27 -0.70
C GLY A 456 -4.14 36.27 -1.14
N LYS A 457 -4.59 36.27 -2.39
CA LYS A 457 -5.51 37.31 -2.91
C LYS A 457 -6.95 37.20 -2.42
N CYS A 458 -7.58 36.03 -2.53
CA CYS A 458 -8.96 35.84 -2.08
C CYS A 458 -9.02 35.26 -0.66
N THR A 459 -9.88 35.83 0.18
CA THR A 459 -10.08 35.38 1.57
C THR A 459 -10.50 33.91 1.64
N ALA A 460 -11.34 33.45 0.69
CA ALA A 460 -11.78 32.06 0.61
C ALA A 460 -10.60 31.08 0.54
N CYS A 461 -9.61 31.34 -0.33
CA CYS A 461 -8.43 30.48 -0.41
C CYS A 461 -7.47 30.74 0.75
N ARG A 462 -7.13 32.00 1.03
CA ARG A 462 -6.10 32.35 2.03
C ARG A 462 -6.44 31.87 3.44
N GLU A 463 -7.68 32.14 3.89
CA GLU A 463 -8.12 31.80 5.24
C GLU A 463 -8.85 30.45 5.27
N GLY A 464 -9.68 30.15 4.27
CA GLY A 464 -10.49 28.93 4.26
C GLY A 464 -9.63 27.65 4.18
N VAL A 465 -8.59 27.65 3.35
CA VAL A 465 -7.64 26.51 3.27
C VAL A 465 -6.88 26.34 4.58
N ASP A 466 -6.45 27.43 5.21
CA ASP A 466 -5.75 27.40 6.49
C ASP A 466 -6.64 26.86 7.63
N VAL A 467 -7.91 27.27 7.69
CA VAL A 467 -8.87 26.74 8.66
C VAL A 467 -9.13 25.25 8.45
N MET A 468 -9.32 24.79 7.21
CA MET A 468 -9.46 23.35 6.92
C MET A 468 -8.21 22.57 7.34
N TYR A 469 -7.01 23.08 7.04
CA TYR A 469 -5.75 22.46 7.46
C TYR A 469 -5.65 22.36 8.98
N LYS A 470 -6.03 23.41 9.73
CA LYS A 470 -6.03 23.42 11.20
C LYS A 470 -6.99 22.39 11.77
N ILE A 471 -8.19 22.25 11.22
CA ILE A 471 -9.16 21.23 11.64
C ILE A 471 -8.59 19.83 11.40
N LEU A 472 -8.02 19.55 10.22
CA LEU A 472 -7.40 18.25 9.94
C LEU A 472 -6.20 17.97 10.84
N THR A 473 -5.39 18.99 11.14
CA THR A 473 -4.26 18.88 12.06
C THR A 473 -4.75 18.53 13.47
N LYS A 474 -5.81 19.19 13.95
CA LYS A 474 -6.50 18.86 15.21
C LYS A 474 -7.02 17.42 15.22
N ILE A 475 -7.63 16.95 14.13
CA ILE A 475 -8.08 15.56 14.01
C ILE A 475 -6.90 14.58 14.05
N CYS A 476 -5.82 14.83 13.28
CA CYS A 476 -4.60 14.02 13.28
C CYS A 476 -3.86 14.05 14.64
N ALA A 477 -4.02 15.11 15.41
CA ALA A 477 -3.50 15.23 16.78
C ALA A 477 -4.29 14.39 17.80
N GLY A 478 -5.49 13.94 17.45
CA GLY A 478 -6.40 13.25 18.36
C GLY A 478 -7.35 14.20 19.10
N ASP A 479 -7.34 15.48 18.78
CA ASP A 479 -8.16 16.52 19.44
C ASP A 479 -9.43 16.85 18.65
N GLY A 480 -9.75 16.09 17.60
CA GLY A 480 -10.95 16.27 16.78
C GLY A 480 -12.28 16.17 17.56
N GLU A 481 -13.28 16.91 17.11
CA GLU A 481 -14.65 17.00 17.61
C GLU A 481 -15.64 16.42 16.58
N GLU A 482 -16.81 15.95 17.04
CA GLU A 482 -17.85 15.33 16.17
C GLU A 482 -18.31 16.26 15.04
N ASP A 483 -18.41 17.58 15.32
CA ASP A 483 -18.86 18.59 14.35
C ASP A 483 -17.77 18.99 13.33
N ASP A 484 -16.50 18.60 13.55
CA ASP A 484 -15.39 18.99 12.66
C ASP A 484 -15.59 18.46 11.22
N ILE A 485 -16.20 17.27 11.05
CA ILE A 485 -16.47 16.72 9.71
C ILE A 485 -17.49 17.59 8.96
N ALA A 486 -18.58 17.97 9.62
CA ALA A 486 -19.62 18.79 9.01
C ALA A 486 -19.08 20.20 8.68
N MET A 487 -18.26 20.77 9.57
CA MET A 487 -17.58 22.04 9.34
C MET A 487 -16.63 21.98 8.13
N LEU A 488 -15.87 20.89 7.98
CA LEU A 488 -15.00 20.68 6.83
C LEU A 488 -15.81 20.61 5.52
N GLU A 489 -16.95 19.91 5.50
CA GLU A 489 -17.83 19.81 4.34
C GLU A 489 -18.41 21.18 3.95
N GLU A 490 -18.97 21.93 4.91
CA GLU A 490 -19.55 23.26 4.66
C GLU A 490 -18.49 24.27 4.19
N LEU A 491 -17.35 24.33 4.88
CA LEU A 491 -16.25 25.23 4.52
C LEU A 491 -15.67 24.87 3.15
N SER A 492 -15.56 23.58 2.83
CA SER A 492 -15.07 23.12 1.54
C SER A 492 -15.93 23.65 0.38
N GLU A 493 -17.25 23.53 0.47
CA GLU A 493 -18.16 24.05 -0.56
C GLU A 493 -18.09 25.58 -0.66
N ALA A 494 -18.04 26.29 0.48
CA ALA A 494 -17.89 27.75 0.48
C ALA A 494 -16.59 28.22 -0.18
N VAL A 495 -15.47 27.51 0.04
CA VAL A 495 -14.18 27.82 -0.60
C VAL A 495 -14.24 27.56 -2.10
N LYS A 496 -14.87 26.45 -2.53
CA LYS A 496 -15.07 26.14 -3.95
C LYS A 496 -15.82 27.24 -4.69
N ASP A 497 -16.93 27.70 -4.12
CA ASP A 497 -17.80 28.69 -4.76
C ASP A 497 -17.21 30.10 -4.76
N ALA A 498 -16.42 30.47 -3.74
CA ALA A 498 -15.92 31.84 -3.55
C ALA A 498 -14.47 32.07 -4.04
N ALA A 499 -13.76 31.04 -4.49
CA ALA A 499 -12.39 31.17 -4.97
C ALA A 499 -12.30 31.85 -6.36
N LEU A 500 -11.32 32.74 -6.53
CA LEU A 500 -11.12 33.48 -7.79
C LEU A 500 -10.42 32.67 -8.89
N CYS A 501 -9.72 31.60 -8.52
CA CYS A 501 -8.95 30.78 -9.47
C CYS A 501 -9.12 29.29 -9.16
N ALA A 502 -8.69 28.45 -10.10
CA ALA A 502 -8.83 27.00 -10.00
C ALA A 502 -8.10 26.40 -8.80
N LEU A 503 -6.95 26.95 -8.39
CA LEU A 503 -6.22 26.47 -7.19
C LEU A 503 -7.12 26.53 -5.96
N GLY A 504 -7.69 27.69 -5.66
CA GLY A 504 -8.63 27.83 -4.54
C GLY A 504 -9.91 27.00 -4.74
N GLY A 505 -10.44 26.96 -5.97
CA GLY A 505 -11.67 26.23 -6.28
C GLY A 505 -11.53 24.70 -6.26
N THR A 506 -10.30 24.18 -6.30
CA THR A 506 -10.02 22.73 -6.27
C THR A 506 -9.30 22.29 -5.01
N ALA A 507 -8.73 23.23 -4.24
CA ALA A 507 -8.07 22.94 -2.96
C ALA A 507 -8.90 22.08 -1.98
N PRO A 508 -10.25 22.17 -1.93
CA PRO A 508 -11.04 21.32 -1.05
C PRO A 508 -11.25 19.88 -1.54
N ASN A 509 -10.85 19.52 -2.77
CA ASN A 509 -11.11 18.18 -3.33
C ASN A 509 -10.46 17.02 -2.55
N PRO A 510 -9.21 17.12 -2.05
CA PRO A 510 -8.64 16.09 -1.18
C PRO A 510 -9.49 15.84 0.05
N VAL A 511 -10.06 16.89 0.66
CA VAL A 511 -10.91 16.78 1.85
C VAL A 511 -12.25 16.14 1.51
N LEU A 512 -12.96 16.69 0.53
CA LEU A 512 -14.29 16.20 0.15
C LEU A 512 -14.25 14.75 -0.34
N SER A 513 -13.25 14.39 -1.16
CA SER A 513 -13.12 13.02 -1.66
C SER A 513 -12.76 12.03 -0.54
N THR A 514 -11.89 12.40 0.40
CA THR A 514 -11.51 11.54 1.51
C THR A 514 -12.64 11.38 2.53
N ILE A 515 -13.39 12.44 2.84
CA ILE A 515 -14.61 12.32 3.65
C ILE A 515 -15.64 11.44 2.93
N ARG A 516 -15.86 11.63 1.62
CA ARG A 516 -16.84 10.85 0.85
C ARG A 516 -16.56 9.34 0.87
N TYR A 517 -15.30 8.94 0.76
CA TYR A 517 -14.92 7.54 0.56
C TYR A 517 -14.30 6.85 1.79
N PHE A 518 -13.81 7.62 2.76
CA PHE A 518 -13.07 7.14 3.92
C PHE A 518 -13.50 7.85 5.22
N ARG A 519 -14.78 8.24 5.33
CA ARG A 519 -15.36 8.88 6.53
C ARG A 519 -15.07 8.08 7.82
N ASP A 520 -15.04 6.76 7.72
CA ASP A 520 -14.73 5.86 8.84
C ASP A 520 -13.35 6.12 9.45
N GLU A 521 -12.37 6.58 8.67
CA GLU A 521 -11.09 7.00 9.22
C GLU A 521 -11.20 8.28 10.03
N TYR A 522 -11.96 9.27 9.57
CA TYR A 522 -12.22 10.50 10.32
C TYR A 522 -12.89 10.20 11.66
N GLU A 523 -13.96 9.38 11.63
CA GLU A 523 -14.68 8.92 12.82
C GLU A 523 -13.75 8.15 13.76
N ALA A 524 -12.82 7.33 13.24
CA ALA A 524 -11.85 6.63 14.06
C ALA A 524 -10.86 7.56 14.78
N HIS A 525 -10.43 8.64 14.12
CA HIS A 525 -9.56 9.65 14.74
C HIS A 525 -10.31 10.44 15.82
N ILE A 526 -11.55 10.84 15.54
CA ILE A 526 -12.37 11.67 16.43
C ILE A 526 -12.87 10.89 17.64
N LYS A 527 -13.61 9.79 17.40
CA LYS A 527 -14.30 9.02 18.45
C LYS A 527 -13.35 8.06 19.17
N TYR A 528 -12.59 7.27 18.41
CA TYR A 528 -11.80 6.16 18.97
C TYR A 528 -10.37 6.55 19.32
N LYS A 529 -9.95 7.79 19.01
CA LYS A 529 -8.57 8.26 19.15
C LYS A 529 -7.58 7.23 18.59
N ARG A 530 -7.87 6.77 17.36
CA ARG A 530 -7.09 5.74 16.66
C ARG A 530 -6.91 6.12 15.19
N CYS A 531 -5.71 5.88 14.67
CA CYS A 531 -5.38 6.04 13.27
C CYS A 531 -5.26 4.66 12.61
N PRO A 532 -6.24 4.18 11.81
CA PRO A 532 -6.21 2.82 11.24
C PRO A 532 -4.95 2.49 10.43
N ALA A 533 -4.36 3.50 9.79
CA ALA A 533 -3.10 3.40 9.06
C ALA A 533 -1.89 3.26 9.99
N GLY A 534 -1.92 3.88 11.17
CA GLY A 534 -0.82 3.87 12.13
C GLY A 534 0.29 4.87 11.80
N VAL A 535 -0.07 6.07 11.30
CA VAL A 535 0.89 7.13 10.94
C VAL A 535 0.73 8.43 11.74
N CYS A 536 -0.47 8.79 12.21
CA CYS A 536 -0.72 10.05 12.92
C CYS A 536 -0.13 10.04 14.35
N ARG A 537 1.04 10.67 14.53
CA ARG A 537 1.83 10.65 15.77
C ARG A 537 1.15 11.29 16.98
N GLY A 538 0.30 12.29 16.78
CA GLY A 538 -0.52 12.84 17.86
C GLY A 538 -1.40 11.77 18.53
N ILE A 539 -1.87 10.78 17.76
CA ILE A 539 -2.74 9.70 18.23
C ILE A 539 -1.98 8.43 18.66
N ILE A 540 -0.87 8.11 17.99
CA ILE A 540 -0.15 6.85 18.24
C ILE A 540 1.26 7.14 18.74
N SER A 541 1.72 6.41 19.75
CA SER A 541 3.14 6.49 20.13
C SER A 541 4.03 5.84 19.06
N SER A 542 3.61 4.67 18.57
CA SER A 542 4.36 3.82 17.68
C SER A 542 3.40 2.87 16.96
N ALA A 543 3.73 2.50 15.72
CA ALA A 543 2.88 1.62 14.93
C ALA A 543 2.73 0.22 15.57
N CYS A 544 3.79 -0.28 16.22
CA CYS A 544 3.81 -1.59 16.86
C CYS A 544 2.93 -1.66 18.12
N GLN A 545 2.88 -0.60 18.93
CA GLN A 545 1.93 -0.53 20.05
C GLN A 545 0.50 -0.37 19.55
N HIS A 546 0.27 0.52 18.58
CA HIS A 546 -1.06 0.80 18.04
C HIS A 546 -1.74 -0.41 17.41
N THR A 547 -0.99 -1.20 16.65
CA THR A 547 -1.50 -2.40 15.95
C THR A 547 -1.67 -3.61 16.85
N CYS A 548 -1.12 -3.58 18.08
CA CYS A 548 -1.31 -4.63 19.05
C CYS A 548 -2.72 -4.49 19.65
N PRO A 549 -3.61 -5.51 19.54
CA PRO A 549 -4.94 -5.42 20.15
C PRO A 549 -4.91 -5.22 21.67
N LEU A 550 -3.82 -5.62 22.32
CA LEU A 550 -3.58 -5.45 23.75
C LEU A 550 -2.96 -4.09 24.12
N GLU A 551 -2.53 -3.29 23.14
CA GLU A 551 -1.83 -2.01 23.34
C GLU A 551 -0.53 -2.12 24.16
N GLN A 552 0.14 -3.27 24.07
CA GLN A 552 1.43 -3.51 24.72
C GLN A 552 2.45 -2.44 24.32
N ASP A 553 3.20 -1.94 25.30
CA ASP A 553 4.23 -0.91 25.09
C ASP A 553 5.52 -1.51 24.50
N VAL A 554 5.41 -1.87 23.22
CA VAL A 554 6.45 -2.55 22.43
C VAL A 554 7.79 -1.80 22.44
N PRO A 555 7.85 -0.50 22.11
CA PRO A 555 9.14 0.19 22.04
C PRO A 555 9.85 0.26 23.39
N CYS A 556 9.09 0.38 24.49
CA CYS A 556 9.64 0.46 25.82
C CYS A 556 10.34 -0.83 26.26
N TYR A 557 9.67 -1.99 26.18
CA TYR A 557 10.30 -3.24 26.60
C TYR A 557 11.42 -3.66 25.65
N ILE A 558 11.36 -3.29 24.36
CA ILE A 558 12.46 -3.50 23.42
C ILE A 558 13.66 -2.62 23.77
N GLY A 559 13.44 -1.33 24.07
CA GLY A 559 14.49 -0.45 24.57
C GLY A 559 15.15 -1.02 25.83
N LEU A 560 14.36 -1.56 26.77
CA LEU A 560 14.88 -2.20 27.98
C LEU A 560 15.68 -3.49 27.68
N ILE A 561 15.24 -4.32 26.73
CA ILE A 561 16.02 -5.47 26.24
C ILE A 561 17.36 -5.01 25.69
N ALA A 562 17.38 -3.95 24.87
CA ALA A 562 18.61 -3.44 24.27
C ALA A 562 19.62 -2.99 25.34
N HIS A 563 19.13 -2.47 26.48
CA HIS A 563 19.94 -2.10 27.66
C HIS A 563 20.29 -3.28 28.59
N GLY A 564 19.87 -4.50 28.27
CA GLY A 564 20.05 -5.69 29.13
C GLY A 564 19.18 -5.70 30.39
N LYS A 565 18.14 -4.86 30.45
CA LYS A 565 17.25 -4.72 31.63
C LYS A 565 16.02 -5.64 31.51
N PHE A 566 16.26 -6.95 31.46
CA PHE A 566 15.23 -7.94 31.14
C PHE A 566 14.09 -7.99 32.16
N GLU A 567 14.37 -7.90 33.46
CA GLU A 567 13.33 -7.93 34.52
C GLU A 567 12.35 -6.76 34.39
N GLN A 568 12.84 -5.56 34.09
CA GLN A 568 11.99 -4.38 33.85
C GLN A 568 11.18 -4.53 32.56
N ALA A 569 11.78 -5.08 31.50
CA ALA A 569 11.10 -5.34 30.23
C ALA A 569 9.92 -6.34 30.42
N ILE A 570 10.21 -7.43 31.14
CA ILE A 570 9.32 -8.26 31.97
C ILE A 570 7.98 -7.62 32.39
N GLU A 571 8.14 -6.77 33.40
CA GLU A 571 7.09 -6.04 34.09
C GLU A 571 6.25 -5.19 33.13
N ILE A 572 6.89 -4.52 32.16
CA ILE A 572 6.20 -3.72 31.16
C ILE A 572 5.25 -4.58 30.31
N VAL A 573 5.68 -5.78 29.90
CA VAL A 573 4.81 -6.72 29.17
C VAL A 573 3.64 -7.20 30.04
N ARG A 574 3.91 -7.58 31.30
CA ARG A 574 2.91 -8.12 32.26
C ARG A 574 1.78 -7.14 32.60
N ARG A 575 1.97 -5.83 32.40
CA ARG A 575 0.92 -4.81 32.58
C ARG A 575 -0.27 -5.02 31.64
N GLU A 576 0.02 -5.29 30.37
CA GLU A 576 -0.99 -5.35 29.30
C GLU A 576 -1.23 -6.77 28.78
N ASN A 577 -0.46 -7.75 29.26
CA ASN A 577 -0.48 -9.10 28.74
C ASN A 577 -0.35 -10.15 29.87
N PRO A 578 -1.44 -10.86 30.23
CA PRO A 578 -1.38 -11.93 31.22
C PRO A 578 -0.77 -13.23 30.68
N LEU A 579 -0.64 -13.39 29.36
CA LEU A 579 -0.17 -14.61 28.69
C LEU A 579 1.01 -14.30 27.74
N PRO A 580 2.12 -13.70 28.20
CA PRO A 580 3.26 -13.35 27.35
C PRO A 580 3.91 -14.56 26.68
N SER A 581 3.98 -15.71 27.35
CA SER A 581 4.58 -16.94 26.81
C SER A 581 3.75 -17.51 25.66
N VAL A 582 2.42 -17.53 25.81
CA VAL A 582 1.48 -17.87 24.73
C VAL A 582 1.64 -16.87 23.57
N CYS A 583 1.57 -15.56 23.85
CA CYS A 583 1.69 -14.54 22.82
C CYS A 583 3.03 -14.58 22.06
N GLY A 584 4.12 -14.96 22.74
CA GLY A 584 5.44 -15.12 22.12
C GLY A 584 5.54 -16.31 21.15
N ARG A 585 4.58 -17.23 21.17
CA ARG A 585 4.58 -18.46 20.35
C ARG A 585 3.51 -18.45 19.25
N VAL A 586 2.31 -17.96 19.56
CA VAL A 586 1.13 -18.16 18.69
C VAL A 586 0.53 -16.86 18.15
N CYS A 587 1.02 -15.69 18.57
CA CYS A 587 0.54 -14.42 18.04
C CYS A 587 0.89 -14.27 16.55
N THR A 588 -0.02 -13.64 15.79
CA THR A 588 0.15 -13.33 14.36
C THR A 588 1.07 -12.14 14.08
N ALA A 589 1.63 -11.52 15.13
CA ALA A 589 2.66 -10.49 15.03
C ALA A 589 2.30 -9.29 14.12
N SER A 590 1.05 -8.80 14.19
CA SER A 590 0.60 -7.60 13.42
C SER A 590 1.50 -6.37 13.62
N CYS A 591 2.12 -6.26 14.80
CA CYS A 591 3.07 -5.22 15.15
C CYS A 591 4.39 -5.25 14.35
N GLU A 592 4.81 -6.41 13.85
CA GLU A 592 6.02 -6.55 13.03
C GLU A 592 5.74 -6.14 11.58
N ALA A 593 4.53 -6.45 11.08
CA ALA A 593 4.11 -6.12 9.72
C ALA A 593 4.03 -4.61 9.45
N LYS A 594 3.74 -3.80 10.48
CA LYS A 594 3.75 -2.32 10.42
C LYS A 594 5.00 -1.68 11.02
N CYS A 595 6.06 -2.45 11.23
CA CYS A 595 7.29 -1.93 11.81
C CYS A 595 8.03 -1.04 10.79
N ARG A 596 8.39 0.19 11.17
CA ARG A 596 9.16 1.11 10.30
C ARG A 596 10.56 0.61 9.96
N ALA A 597 11.16 -0.23 10.81
CA ALA A 597 12.42 -0.89 10.50
C ALA A 597 12.32 -1.83 9.27
N GLY A 598 11.09 -2.25 8.90
CA GLY A 598 10.80 -3.05 7.72
C GLY A 598 10.38 -2.25 6.48
N GLU A 599 10.48 -0.93 6.49
CA GLU A 599 10.25 -0.10 5.30
C GLU A 599 11.47 -0.12 4.37
N GLY A 600 11.26 0.09 3.07
CA GLY A 600 12.32 0.00 2.06
C GLY A 600 12.86 -1.44 1.95
N ASP A 601 14.18 -1.57 2.02
CA ASP A 601 14.89 -2.86 1.99
C ASP A 601 15.18 -3.40 3.41
N GLY A 602 14.64 -2.77 4.45
CA GLY A 602 14.81 -3.19 5.84
C GLY A 602 13.92 -4.36 6.24
N GLU A 603 14.20 -4.95 7.42
CA GLU A 603 13.36 -5.99 8.02
C GLU A 603 12.73 -5.51 9.33
N GLY A 604 11.43 -5.79 9.51
CA GLY A 604 10.74 -5.53 10.77
C GLY A 604 11.39 -6.23 11.97
N ILE A 605 11.25 -5.62 13.14
CA ILE A 605 11.75 -6.18 14.41
C ILE A 605 10.93 -7.42 14.78
N SER A 606 11.60 -8.46 15.27
CA SER A 606 11.05 -9.75 15.70
C SER A 606 10.39 -9.65 17.09
N ILE A 607 9.43 -8.73 17.22
CA ILE A 607 8.74 -8.37 18.45
C ILE A 607 8.13 -9.58 19.18
N ARG A 608 7.52 -10.52 18.44
CA ARG A 608 6.94 -11.76 18.97
C ARG A 608 8.01 -12.60 19.66
N VAL A 609 9.17 -12.75 19.02
CA VAL A 609 10.27 -13.58 19.52
C VAL A 609 10.98 -12.89 20.69
N LEU A 610 11.15 -11.57 20.66
CA LEU A 610 11.67 -10.80 21.81
C LEU A 610 10.76 -10.94 23.04
N LYS A 611 9.44 -10.91 22.84
CA LYS A 611 8.47 -11.16 23.91
C LYS A 611 8.56 -12.58 24.45
N ARG A 612 8.73 -13.57 23.56
CA ARG A 612 8.98 -14.96 23.96
C ARG A 612 10.23 -15.06 24.82
N PHE A 613 11.34 -14.46 24.38
CA PHE A 613 12.59 -14.44 25.14
C PHE A 613 12.38 -13.92 26.57
N LEU A 614 11.66 -12.79 26.73
CA LEU A 614 11.35 -12.24 28.04
C LEU A 614 10.51 -13.18 28.92
N ALA A 615 9.51 -13.85 28.33
CA ALA A 615 8.65 -14.78 29.06
C ALA A 615 9.39 -16.06 29.47
N ASP A 616 10.23 -16.59 28.57
CA ASP A 616 11.09 -17.74 28.85
C ASP A 616 12.13 -17.38 29.93
N TYR A 617 12.69 -16.16 29.91
CA TYR A 617 13.59 -15.63 30.95
C TYR A 617 12.90 -15.56 32.32
N GLU A 618 11.67 -15.02 32.40
CA GLU A 618 10.87 -14.97 33.64
C GLU A 618 10.70 -16.36 34.25
N ARG A 619 10.32 -17.33 33.41
CA ARG A 619 10.10 -18.73 33.84
C ARG A 619 11.39 -19.42 34.28
N GLN A 620 12.47 -19.30 33.52
CA GLN A 620 13.74 -19.96 33.82
C GLN A 620 14.40 -19.43 35.09
N LYS A 621 14.26 -18.12 35.36
CA LYS A 621 14.78 -17.48 36.58
C LYS A 621 13.84 -17.65 37.78
N GLY A 622 12.61 -18.10 37.58
CA GLY A 622 11.61 -18.28 38.63
C GLY A 622 11.18 -16.95 39.25
N LEU A 623 11.08 -15.89 38.46
CA LEU A 623 10.69 -14.56 38.94
C LEU A 623 9.19 -14.54 39.28
N ASP A 624 8.83 -13.89 40.38
CA ASP A 624 7.44 -13.65 40.77
C ASP A 624 7.06 -12.20 40.50
N LEU A 625 6.74 -11.91 39.23
CA LEU A 625 6.39 -10.57 38.74
C LEU A 625 4.88 -10.38 38.57
N ILE A 626 4.09 -11.26 39.19
CA ILE A 626 2.63 -11.20 39.13
C ILE A 626 2.16 -9.96 39.88
N PRO A 627 1.39 -9.04 39.24
CA PRO A 627 0.91 -7.85 39.92
C PRO A 627 -0.01 -8.19 41.10
N ARG A 628 0.03 -7.39 42.16
CA ARG A 628 -0.85 -7.59 43.32
C ARG A 628 -2.22 -6.97 43.10
N PRO A 629 -3.31 -7.57 43.63
CA PRO A 629 -4.62 -6.94 43.63
C PRO A 629 -4.60 -5.56 44.28
N LYS A 630 -5.29 -4.58 43.68
CA LYS A 630 -5.37 -3.20 44.17
C LYS A 630 -6.02 -3.09 45.55
N GLN A 631 -7.02 -3.94 45.78
CA GLN A 631 -7.77 -4.04 47.03
C GLN A 631 -8.44 -5.41 47.11
N THR A 632 -9.18 -5.67 48.18
CA THR A 632 -10.05 -6.85 48.30
C THR A 632 -11.51 -6.41 48.16
N ARG A 633 -12.29 -7.15 47.35
CA ARG A 633 -13.73 -6.94 47.17
C ARG A 633 -14.51 -8.19 47.61
N THR A 634 -15.79 -8.00 47.91
CA THR A 634 -16.70 -9.09 48.32
C THR A 634 -17.50 -9.66 47.16
N GLU A 635 -17.66 -8.85 46.12
CA GLU A 635 -18.40 -9.12 44.90
C GLU A 635 -17.72 -10.23 44.10
N GLN A 636 -18.57 -11.05 43.47
CA GLN A 636 -18.16 -12.26 42.76
C GLN A 636 -18.52 -12.15 41.29
N VAL A 637 -17.61 -12.61 40.42
CA VAL A 637 -17.81 -12.62 38.97
C VAL A 637 -17.61 -14.03 38.43
N ALA A 638 -18.55 -14.48 37.60
CA ALA A 638 -18.44 -15.73 36.86
C ALA A 638 -17.86 -15.47 35.46
N VAL A 639 -16.89 -16.27 35.04
CA VAL A 639 -16.35 -16.28 33.68
C VAL A 639 -16.60 -17.65 33.07
N VAL A 640 -17.22 -17.71 31.90
CA VAL A 640 -17.57 -18.95 31.21
C VAL A 640 -16.62 -19.15 30.03
N GLY A 641 -15.77 -20.17 30.13
CA GLY A 641 -14.69 -20.49 29.19
C GLY A 641 -13.33 -20.03 29.70
N SER A 642 -12.35 -20.92 29.72
CA SER A 642 -10.96 -20.64 30.13
C SER A 642 -10.02 -20.39 28.95
N GLY A 643 -10.56 -20.00 27.80
CA GLY A 643 -9.79 -19.55 26.64
C GLY A 643 -9.09 -18.20 26.87
N PRO A 644 -8.43 -17.64 25.85
CA PRO A 644 -7.63 -16.42 25.97
C PRO A 644 -8.43 -15.22 26.49
N ALA A 645 -9.67 -15.03 26.01
CA ALA A 645 -10.55 -13.98 26.47
C ALA A 645 -10.97 -14.15 27.94
N GLY A 646 -11.36 -15.37 28.33
CA GLY A 646 -11.82 -15.68 29.69
C GLY A 646 -10.70 -15.54 30.72
N LEU A 647 -9.53 -16.12 30.46
CA LEU A 647 -8.36 -15.99 31.33
C LEU A 647 -7.93 -14.53 31.50
N THR A 648 -7.96 -13.75 30.41
CA THR A 648 -7.61 -12.32 30.46
C THR A 648 -8.63 -11.51 31.28
N CYS A 649 -9.92 -11.76 31.09
CA CYS A 649 -10.97 -11.12 31.88
C CYS A 649 -10.82 -11.45 33.38
N ALA A 650 -10.60 -12.73 33.70
CA ALA A 650 -10.39 -13.18 35.07
C ALA A 650 -9.16 -12.55 35.73
N TYR A 651 -8.05 -12.46 35.00
CA TYR A 651 -6.82 -11.80 35.46
C TYR A 651 -7.08 -10.34 35.85
N TYR A 652 -7.66 -9.54 34.97
CA TYR A 652 -7.89 -8.11 35.26
C TYR A 652 -8.91 -7.87 36.37
N LEU A 653 -9.98 -8.68 36.43
CA LEU A 653 -10.95 -8.61 37.53
C LEU A 653 -10.33 -9.02 38.88
N ALA A 654 -9.45 -10.01 38.90
CA ALA A 654 -8.72 -10.39 40.11
C ALA A 654 -7.74 -9.30 40.55
N LEU A 655 -7.12 -8.57 39.62
CA LEU A 655 -6.31 -7.38 39.95
C LEU A 655 -7.14 -6.23 40.51
N GLU A 656 -8.40 -6.08 40.09
CA GLU A 656 -9.36 -5.21 40.76
C GLU A 656 -9.84 -5.78 42.11
N GLY A 657 -9.44 -6.99 42.49
CA GLY A 657 -9.76 -7.55 43.81
C GLY A 657 -11.07 -8.32 43.91
N TYR A 658 -11.74 -8.57 42.79
CA TYR A 658 -12.96 -9.38 42.74
C TYR A 658 -12.65 -10.86 42.97
N ARG A 659 -13.62 -11.61 43.51
CA ARG A 659 -13.56 -13.07 43.55
C ARG A 659 -14.05 -13.62 42.22
N VAL A 660 -13.16 -14.24 41.46
CA VAL A 660 -13.49 -14.73 40.10
C VAL A 660 -13.52 -16.25 40.08
N THR A 661 -14.59 -16.81 39.53
CA THR A 661 -14.70 -18.24 39.22
C THR A 661 -14.81 -18.42 37.71
N VAL A 662 -13.87 -19.17 37.13
CA VAL A 662 -13.87 -19.56 35.72
C VAL A 662 -14.47 -20.96 35.60
N PHE A 663 -15.48 -21.12 34.75
CA PHE A 663 -16.10 -22.40 34.41
C PHE A 663 -15.61 -22.86 33.04
N GLU A 664 -14.97 -24.02 32.99
CA GLU A 664 -14.43 -24.63 31.78
C GLU A 664 -15.16 -25.96 31.50
N SER A 665 -15.59 -26.15 30.25
CA SER A 665 -16.32 -27.34 29.82
C SER A 665 -15.38 -28.54 29.64
N LEU A 666 -14.14 -28.28 29.23
CA LEU A 666 -13.10 -29.28 29.04
C LEU A 666 -12.49 -29.74 30.38
N PRO A 667 -11.83 -30.91 30.42
CA PRO A 667 -11.12 -31.40 31.61
C PRO A 667 -9.83 -30.63 31.93
N VAL A 668 -9.43 -29.69 31.07
CA VAL A 668 -8.21 -28.89 31.20
C VAL A 668 -8.51 -27.42 30.95
N ALA A 669 -7.79 -26.53 31.64
CA ALA A 669 -7.88 -25.09 31.43
C ALA A 669 -7.09 -24.63 30.19
N GLY A 670 -7.48 -23.50 29.59
CA GLY A 670 -6.85 -22.91 28.41
C GLY A 670 -7.73 -22.91 27.16
N GLY A 671 -8.88 -23.58 27.18
CA GLY A 671 -9.81 -23.65 26.05
C GLY A 671 -9.12 -24.03 24.73
N MET A 672 -9.37 -23.28 23.66
CA MET A 672 -8.72 -23.49 22.35
C MET A 672 -7.19 -23.37 22.36
N LEU A 673 -6.56 -22.68 23.33
CA LEU A 673 -5.10 -22.68 23.46
C LEU A 673 -4.59 -24.06 23.88
N ALA A 674 -5.33 -24.73 24.76
CA ALA A 674 -5.00 -26.05 25.28
C ALA A 674 -5.22 -27.16 24.23
N VAL A 675 -6.28 -27.04 23.42
CA VAL A 675 -6.72 -28.15 22.57
C VAL A 675 -6.62 -27.89 21.07
N GLY A 676 -6.57 -26.64 20.63
CA GLY A 676 -6.56 -26.28 19.21
C GLY A 676 -5.18 -26.01 18.62
N ILE A 677 -4.16 -25.83 19.46
CA ILE A 677 -2.77 -25.56 19.05
C ILE A 677 -1.94 -26.77 19.49
N PRO A 678 -1.06 -27.36 18.67
CA PRO A 678 -0.27 -28.53 19.05
C PRO A 678 0.94 -28.19 19.94
N ASP A 679 1.42 -29.18 20.68
CA ASP A 679 2.51 -29.03 21.67
C ASP A 679 3.83 -28.53 21.09
N TYR A 680 4.15 -28.89 19.84
CA TYR A 680 5.37 -28.41 19.17
C TYR A 680 5.39 -26.89 18.92
N ARG A 681 4.23 -26.24 19.06
CA ARG A 681 4.05 -24.80 18.86
C ARG A 681 3.67 -24.09 20.16
N LEU A 682 2.87 -24.72 21.01
CA LEU A 682 2.55 -24.23 22.35
C LEU A 682 2.64 -25.38 23.37
N PRO A 683 3.80 -25.55 24.02
CA PRO A 683 3.98 -26.60 25.03
C PRO A 683 2.99 -26.46 26.20
N ARG A 684 2.45 -27.59 26.68
CA ARG A 684 1.45 -27.59 27.77
C ARG A 684 2.02 -27.10 29.08
N ASP A 685 3.26 -27.43 29.41
CA ASP A 685 3.90 -27.00 30.64
C ASP A 685 4.08 -25.46 30.68
N VAL A 686 4.32 -24.83 29.52
CA VAL A 686 4.37 -23.37 29.37
C VAL A 686 2.98 -22.75 29.57
N LEU A 687 1.95 -23.27 28.89
CA LEU A 687 0.58 -22.77 29.06
C LEU A 687 0.09 -22.91 30.51
N ASN A 688 0.31 -24.09 31.10
CA ASN A 688 -0.10 -24.37 32.48
C ASN A 688 0.61 -23.46 33.47
N TRP A 689 1.90 -23.14 33.26
CA TRP A 689 2.63 -22.21 34.11
C TRP A 689 1.98 -20.80 34.14
N GLU A 690 1.52 -20.28 32.99
CA GLU A 690 0.81 -19.00 32.95
C GLU A 690 -0.57 -19.06 33.60
N ILE A 691 -1.30 -20.17 33.42
CA ILE A 691 -2.60 -20.39 34.08
C ILE A 691 -2.42 -20.45 35.61
N GLU A 692 -1.38 -21.11 36.11
CA GLU A 692 -1.06 -21.14 37.54
C GLU A 692 -0.72 -19.75 38.07
N ASN A 693 -0.05 -18.90 37.27
CA ASN A 693 0.17 -17.51 37.65
C ASN A 693 -1.13 -16.71 37.80
N ILE A 694 -2.14 -16.98 36.96
CA ILE A 694 -3.48 -16.39 37.12
C ILE A 694 -4.18 -16.93 38.39
N LYS A 695 -4.07 -18.23 38.68
CA LYS A 695 -4.64 -18.81 39.91
C LYS A 695 -4.03 -18.24 41.19
N LYS A 696 -2.74 -17.88 41.19
CA LYS A 696 -2.08 -17.20 42.33
C LYS A 696 -2.73 -15.87 42.71
N LEU A 697 -3.47 -15.23 41.81
CA LEU A 697 -4.26 -14.03 42.11
C LEU A 697 -5.57 -14.32 42.88
N GLY A 698 -5.89 -15.59 43.12
CA GLY A 698 -7.13 -16.02 43.77
C GLY A 698 -8.27 -16.36 42.79
N VAL A 699 -7.95 -16.54 41.50
CA VAL A 699 -8.92 -17.02 40.50
C VAL A 699 -9.15 -18.52 40.69
N GLU A 700 -10.41 -18.92 40.89
CA GLU A 700 -10.80 -20.33 40.93
C GLU A 700 -11.16 -20.80 39.50
N ILE A 701 -10.67 -21.97 39.08
CA ILE A 701 -11.01 -22.57 37.78
C ILE A 701 -11.64 -23.94 38.01
N LYS A 702 -12.90 -24.11 37.56
CA LYS A 702 -13.68 -25.35 37.63
C LYS A 702 -13.78 -25.96 36.23
N THR A 703 -13.11 -27.09 36.01
CA THR A 703 -13.19 -27.87 34.78
C THR A 703 -14.44 -28.74 34.75
N ASP A 704 -14.68 -29.41 33.62
CA ASP A 704 -15.77 -30.37 33.44
C ASP A 704 -17.17 -29.79 33.75
N THR A 705 -17.33 -28.48 33.55
CA THR A 705 -18.56 -27.75 33.85
C THR A 705 -19.05 -27.00 32.62
N THR A 706 -20.11 -27.51 32.00
CA THR A 706 -20.68 -26.94 30.77
C THR A 706 -21.90 -26.08 31.09
N ILE A 707 -21.76 -24.76 30.92
CA ILE A 707 -22.87 -23.82 31.13
C ILE A 707 -23.94 -24.00 30.05
N GLY A 708 -25.20 -24.06 30.48
CA GLY A 708 -26.39 -24.39 29.71
C GLY A 708 -26.74 -25.89 29.69
N LYS A 709 -25.81 -26.76 30.11
CA LYS A 709 -26.05 -28.20 30.32
C LYS A 709 -26.03 -28.60 31.80
N ASP A 710 -24.93 -28.29 32.48
CA ASP A 710 -24.68 -28.70 33.87
C ASP A 710 -25.13 -27.63 34.87
N ILE A 711 -24.98 -26.33 34.51
CA ILE A 711 -25.47 -25.16 35.27
C ILE A 711 -26.15 -24.23 34.27
N GLN A 712 -27.34 -23.72 34.58
CA GLN A 712 -28.03 -22.79 33.67
C GLN A 712 -27.43 -21.38 33.74
N LEU A 713 -27.44 -20.64 32.62
CA LEU A 713 -26.90 -19.28 32.59
C LEU A 713 -27.64 -18.32 33.55
N SER A 714 -28.96 -18.50 33.69
CA SER A 714 -29.79 -17.73 34.63
C SER A 714 -29.42 -17.98 36.10
N GLU A 715 -28.93 -19.17 36.45
CA GLU A 715 -28.46 -19.48 37.80
C GLU A 715 -27.16 -18.72 38.10
N LEU A 716 -26.24 -18.63 37.14
CA LEU A 716 -25.02 -17.81 37.28
C LEU A 716 -25.36 -16.34 37.45
N GLN A 717 -26.31 -15.82 36.67
CA GLN A 717 -26.76 -14.42 36.77
C GLN A 717 -27.34 -14.08 38.16
N GLN A 718 -27.96 -15.05 38.84
CA GLN A 718 -28.50 -14.86 40.19
C GLN A 718 -27.43 -14.98 41.30
N GLN A 719 -26.40 -15.81 41.09
CA GLN A 719 -25.38 -16.11 42.09
C GLN A 719 -24.20 -15.13 42.08
N TYR A 720 -23.91 -14.52 40.92
CA TYR A 720 -22.77 -13.66 40.71
C TYR A 720 -23.22 -12.24 40.38
N ASN A 721 -22.40 -11.24 40.74
CA ASN A 721 -22.69 -9.84 40.45
C ASN A 721 -22.59 -9.51 38.95
N ALA A 722 -21.82 -10.28 38.20
CA ALA A 722 -21.73 -10.20 36.75
C ALA A 722 -21.28 -11.54 36.16
N VAL A 723 -21.59 -11.76 34.88
CA VAL A 723 -21.19 -12.95 34.12
C VAL A 723 -20.52 -12.54 32.82
N PHE A 724 -19.36 -13.12 32.51
CA PHE A 724 -18.70 -12.98 31.21
C PHE A 724 -18.69 -14.30 30.45
N ILE A 725 -19.14 -14.32 29.20
CA ILE A 725 -19.21 -15.52 28.36
C ILE A 725 -18.19 -15.46 27.23
N ALA A 726 -17.26 -16.43 27.21
CA ALA A 726 -16.14 -16.50 26.29
C ALA A 726 -15.78 -17.95 25.93
N ILE A 727 -16.77 -18.73 25.47
CA ILE A 727 -16.65 -20.17 25.22
C ILE A 727 -15.80 -20.55 23.99
N GLY A 728 -15.34 -19.60 23.18
CA GLY A 728 -14.51 -19.87 21.99
C GLY A 728 -15.26 -20.54 20.83
N ALA A 729 -14.54 -20.81 19.74
CA ALA A 729 -15.08 -21.42 18.51
C ALA A 729 -14.63 -22.88 18.34
N HIS A 730 -15.22 -23.78 19.12
CA HIS A 730 -14.81 -25.19 19.14
C HIS A 730 -15.40 -26.08 18.03
N LYS A 731 -16.30 -25.56 17.17
CA LYS A 731 -17.01 -26.36 16.16
C LYS A 731 -16.53 -26.00 14.76
N GLY A 732 -16.04 -26.98 13.99
CA GLY A 732 -15.67 -26.74 12.60
C GLY A 732 -16.87 -26.59 11.65
N LEU A 733 -16.64 -25.90 10.53
CA LEU A 733 -17.63 -25.73 9.46
C LEU A 733 -17.69 -26.96 8.56
N LYS A 734 -18.88 -27.25 8.03
CA LYS A 734 -19.11 -28.35 7.09
C LYS A 734 -18.83 -27.93 5.64
N MET A 735 -18.18 -28.80 4.88
CA MET A 735 -17.88 -28.63 3.45
C MET A 735 -19.15 -28.71 2.60
N ASN A 736 -20.17 -29.42 3.07
CA ASN A 736 -21.42 -29.71 2.37
C ASN A 736 -21.22 -30.45 1.04
N ILE A 737 -20.34 -31.46 1.05
CA ILE A 737 -20.10 -32.35 -0.10
C ILE A 737 -20.67 -33.75 0.15
N PRO A 738 -21.09 -34.48 -0.89
CA PRO A 738 -21.48 -35.88 -0.72
C PRO A 738 -20.32 -36.71 -0.16
N GLY A 739 -20.60 -37.54 0.85
CA GLY A 739 -19.61 -38.37 1.54
C GLY A 739 -18.93 -37.73 2.75
N GLU A 740 -19.26 -36.48 3.11
CA GLU A 740 -18.71 -35.80 4.30
C GLU A 740 -19.09 -36.50 5.63
N GLY A 741 -20.18 -37.27 5.66
CA GLY A 741 -20.62 -38.01 6.86
C GLY A 741 -19.88 -39.31 7.15
N LEU A 742 -18.85 -39.66 6.38
CA LEU A 742 -18.05 -40.87 6.60
C LEU A 742 -17.20 -40.74 7.87
N PRO A 743 -17.00 -41.82 8.66
CA PRO A 743 -16.20 -41.75 9.89
C PRO A 743 -14.75 -41.30 9.70
N GLN A 744 -14.17 -41.53 8.52
CA GLN A 744 -12.80 -41.11 8.17
C GLN A 744 -12.70 -39.65 7.71
N VAL A 745 -13.83 -38.94 7.67
CA VAL A 745 -13.87 -37.48 7.48
C VAL A 745 -13.97 -36.86 8.87
N ILE A 746 -12.82 -36.50 9.43
CA ILE A 746 -12.68 -36.05 10.81
C ILE A 746 -12.42 -34.56 10.80
N ASP A 747 -13.24 -33.78 11.51
CA ASP A 747 -12.98 -32.34 11.63
C ASP A 747 -11.58 -32.08 12.19
N ALA A 748 -10.81 -31.19 11.55
CA ALA A 748 -9.42 -30.96 11.93
C ALA A 748 -9.28 -30.42 13.38
N VAL A 749 -10.27 -29.66 13.87
CA VAL A 749 -10.27 -29.16 15.24
C VAL A 749 -10.55 -30.29 16.22
N ASP A 750 -11.50 -31.16 15.88
CA ASP A 750 -11.81 -32.33 16.70
C ASP A 750 -10.61 -33.29 16.76
N PHE A 751 -9.89 -33.47 15.64
CA PHE A 751 -8.66 -34.24 15.55
C PHE A 751 -7.57 -33.69 16.49
N LEU A 752 -7.24 -32.40 16.37
CA LEU A 752 -6.26 -31.74 17.23
C LEU A 752 -6.65 -31.79 18.71
N ARG A 753 -7.93 -31.53 19.01
CA ARG A 753 -8.44 -31.57 20.39
C ARG A 753 -8.30 -32.96 21.01
N SER A 754 -8.69 -34.00 20.29
CA SER A 754 -8.64 -35.37 20.81
C SER A 754 -7.20 -35.76 21.13
N LEU A 755 -6.26 -35.45 20.23
CA LEU A 755 -4.84 -35.72 20.42
C LEU A 755 -4.24 -34.94 21.61
N ASN A 756 -4.53 -33.64 21.72
CA ASN A 756 -4.05 -32.81 22.83
C ASN A 756 -4.66 -33.18 24.20
N LEU A 757 -5.82 -33.85 24.21
CA LEU A 757 -6.41 -34.43 25.41
C LEU A 757 -5.87 -35.84 25.73
N GLY A 758 -4.88 -36.33 24.97
CA GLY A 758 -4.30 -37.66 25.14
C GLY A 758 -5.22 -38.80 24.69
N GLN A 759 -6.20 -38.53 23.84
CA GLN A 759 -7.08 -39.55 23.27
C GLN A 759 -6.45 -40.16 22.02
N GLU A 760 -6.64 -41.46 21.82
CA GLU A 760 -6.21 -42.13 20.59
C GLU A 760 -7.13 -41.74 19.43
N VAL A 761 -6.53 -41.25 18.33
CA VAL A 761 -7.26 -40.97 17.09
C VAL A 761 -6.70 -41.82 15.97
N GLU A 762 -7.51 -42.74 15.46
CA GLU A 762 -7.13 -43.57 14.32
C GLU A 762 -7.28 -42.78 13.01
N ILE A 763 -6.14 -42.53 12.37
CA ILE A 763 -6.08 -41.97 11.00
C ILE A 763 -5.33 -42.95 10.09
N GLY A 764 -5.77 -43.03 8.83
CA GLY A 764 -5.16 -43.86 7.81
C GLY A 764 -3.77 -43.36 7.37
N GLN A 765 -3.19 -43.99 6.36
CA GLN A 765 -1.85 -43.67 5.86
C GLN A 765 -1.84 -42.48 4.90
N LYS A 766 -2.87 -42.30 4.06
CA LYS A 766 -2.98 -41.23 3.06
C LYS A 766 -3.99 -40.17 3.50
N VAL A 767 -3.51 -39.11 4.10
CA VAL A 767 -4.31 -38.03 4.71
C VAL A 767 -4.38 -36.82 3.77
N ALA A 768 -5.58 -36.34 3.48
CA ALA A 768 -5.79 -35.03 2.88
C ALA A 768 -6.34 -34.03 3.90
N VAL A 769 -5.75 -32.83 3.96
CA VAL A 769 -6.23 -31.72 4.79
C VAL A 769 -6.80 -30.63 3.88
N ILE A 770 -8.02 -30.17 4.15
CA ILE A 770 -8.68 -29.14 3.34
C ILE A 770 -8.61 -27.80 4.05
N GLY A 771 -7.86 -26.85 3.52
CA GLY A 771 -7.76 -25.51 4.12
C GLY A 771 -6.39 -24.86 3.87
N GLY A 772 -6.22 -23.65 4.41
CA GLY A 772 -4.94 -22.95 4.33
C GLY A 772 -4.67 -22.01 5.51
N GLY A 773 -5.48 -22.10 6.57
CA GLY A 773 -5.25 -21.38 7.83
C GLY A 773 -4.44 -22.21 8.82
N ASP A 774 -4.08 -21.62 9.96
CA ASP A 774 -3.17 -22.26 10.93
C ASP A 774 -3.66 -23.65 11.39
N ALA A 775 -4.96 -23.83 11.65
CA ALA A 775 -5.51 -25.14 12.02
C ALA A 775 -5.30 -26.22 10.95
N ALA A 776 -5.27 -25.84 9.66
CA ALA A 776 -4.99 -26.76 8.57
C ALA A 776 -3.50 -27.15 8.55
N ILE A 777 -2.61 -26.19 8.74
CA ILE A 777 -1.17 -26.43 8.83
C ILE A 777 -0.86 -27.29 10.04
N ASP A 778 -1.43 -26.96 11.20
CA ASP A 778 -1.22 -27.68 12.45
C ASP A 778 -1.72 -29.13 12.35
N ALA A 779 -2.93 -29.35 11.82
CA ALA A 779 -3.43 -30.72 11.59
C ALA A 779 -2.55 -31.50 10.62
N ALA A 780 -2.05 -30.87 9.56
CA ALA A 780 -1.18 -31.52 8.58
C ALA A 780 0.18 -31.92 9.19
N ARG A 781 0.82 -31.02 9.95
CA ARG A 781 2.10 -31.27 10.62
C ARG A 781 1.98 -32.32 11.72
N VAL A 782 0.89 -32.29 12.50
CA VAL A 782 0.59 -33.34 13.49
C VAL A 782 0.42 -34.70 12.79
N ALA A 783 -0.39 -34.79 11.72
CA ALA A 783 -0.54 -36.03 10.96
C ALA A 783 0.79 -36.52 10.37
N LYS A 784 1.62 -35.61 9.86
CA LYS A 784 2.95 -35.96 9.32
C LYS A 784 3.86 -36.55 10.39
N ARG A 785 3.88 -35.97 11.59
CA ARG A 785 4.68 -36.45 12.74
C ARG A 785 4.19 -37.78 13.30
N LEU A 786 2.91 -38.11 13.11
CA LEU A 786 2.36 -39.47 13.33
C LEU A 786 2.76 -40.48 12.24
N GLY A 787 3.65 -40.11 11.31
CA GLY A 787 4.19 -40.99 10.27
C GLY A 787 3.29 -41.15 9.04
N LYS A 788 2.35 -40.22 8.82
CA LYS A 788 1.39 -40.31 7.71
C LYS A 788 1.88 -39.58 6.46
N ASP A 789 1.35 -40.00 5.31
CA ASP A 789 1.52 -39.30 4.04
C ASP A 789 0.43 -38.22 3.92
N VAL A 790 0.84 -36.95 3.88
CA VAL A 790 -0.07 -35.82 4.08
C VAL A 790 -0.02 -34.86 2.90
N LYS A 791 -1.20 -34.51 2.39
CA LYS A 791 -1.39 -33.49 1.37
C LYS A 791 -2.38 -32.42 1.83
N ILE A 792 -2.05 -31.15 1.62
CA ILE A 792 -2.97 -30.03 1.84
C ILE A 792 -3.61 -29.66 0.51
N LEU A 793 -4.94 -29.58 0.46
CA LEU A 793 -5.68 -29.10 -0.70
C LEU A 793 -6.19 -27.68 -0.42
N TYR A 794 -5.74 -26.71 -1.22
CA TYR A 794 -6.12 -25.31 -1.06
C TYR A 794 -6.72 -24.73 -2.34
N ARG A 795 -7.91 -24.14 -2.22
CA ARG A 795 -8.68 -23.61 -3.36
C ARG A 795 -8.12 -22.32 -3.99
N ARG A 796 -7.02 -21.77 -3.49
CA ARG A 796 -6.35 -20.56 -4.00
C ARG A 796 -4.84 -20.81 -4.08
N THR A 797 -4.04 -19.77 -4.34
CA THR A 797 -2.58 -19.89 -4.40
C THR A 797 -1.95 -19.67 -3.03
N ARG A 798 -0.63 -19.92 -2.91
CA ARG A 798 0.15 -19.66 -1.69
C ARG A 798 -0.08 -18.26 -1.13
N ARG A 799 -0.19 -17.25 -2.00
CA ARG A 799 -0.38 -15.84 -1.64
C ARG A 799 -1.65 -15.60 -0.80
N GLU A 800 -2.71 -16.36 -1.03
CA GLU A 800 -3.98 -16.15 -0.32
C GLU A 800 -4.12 -17.03 0.93
N MET A 801 -3.12 -17.84 1.31
CA MET A 801 -3.18 -18.68 2.50
C MET A 801 -3.21 -17.81 3.78
N PRO A 802 -4.19 -17.99 4.68
CA PRO A 802 -4.24 -17.23 5.93
C PRO A 802 -3.21 -17.62 7.00
N ALA A 803 -2.60 -18.81 6.90
CA ALA A 803 -1.63 -19.28 7.89
C ALA A 803 -0.36 -18.44 7.90
N ALA A 804 0.36 -18.44 9.03
CA ALA A 804 1.66 -17.78 9.15
C ALA A 804 2.65 -18.30 8.07
N LYS A 805 3.41 -17.39 7.46
CA LYS A 805 4.30 -17.74 6.33
C LYS A 805 5.36 -18.75 6.75
N GLU A 806 5.91 -18.57 7.94
CA GLU A 806 6.92 -19.42 8.55
C GLU A 806 6.36 -20.85 8.76
N GLU A 807 5.11 -20.97 9.22
CA GLU A 807 4.45 -22.27 9.41
C GLU A 807 4.21 -23.01 8.10
N ILE A 808 3.84 -22.27 7.03
CA ILE A 808 3.70 -22.84 5.68
C ILE A 808 5.06 -23.35 5.18
N GLU A 809 6.13 -22.60 5.41
CA GLU A 809 7.49 -22.99 5.01
C GLU A 809 8.00 -24.21 5.77
N GLU A 810 7.80 -24.25 7.09
CA GLU A 810 8.18 -25.41 7.90
C GLU A 810 7.36 -26.64 7.54
N ALA A 811 6.07 -26.51 7.20
CA ALA A 811 5.26 -27.63 6.69
C ALA A 811 5.82 -28.21 5.38
N ILE A 812 6.22 -27.35 4.44
CA ILE A 812 6.84 -27.77 3.17
C ILE A 812 8.20 -28.45 3.43
N LYS A 813 9.04 -27.88 4.33
CA LYS A 813 10.32 -28.49 4.71
C LYS A 813 10.15 -29.85 5.38
N GLU A 814 9.08 -30.04 6.16
CA GLU A 814 8.69 -31.34 6.74
C GLU A 814 8.18 -32.35 5.69
N GLY A 815 8.09 -31.96 4.42
CA GLY A 815 7.70 -32.83 3.32
C GLY A 815 6.19 -33.01 3.21
N ILE A 816 5.43 -31.97 3.53
CA ILE A 816 3.99 -31.89 3.29
C ILE A 816 3.76 -31.23 1.92
N GLU A 817 3.07 -31.94 1.04
CA GLU A 817 2.73 -31.41 -0.29
C GLU A 817 1.51 -30.47 -0.18
N ILE A 818 1.60 -29.26 -0.71
CA ILE A 818 0.47 -28.33 -0.80
C ILE A 818 0.02 -28.22 -2.26
N GLN A 819 -1.18 -28.73 -2.54
CA GLN A 819 -1.80 -28.65 -3.84
C GLN A 819 -2.72 -27.43 -3.93
N TYR A 820 -2.21 -26.38 -4.58
CA TYR A 820 -2.93 -25.13 -4.82
C TYR A 820 -4.05 -25.29 -5.86
N LEU A 821 -4.91 -24.27 -5.92
CA LEU A 821 -6.00 -24.17 -6.90
C LEU A 821 -6.85 -25.45 -6.99
N THR A 822 -7.11 -26.08 -5.86
CA THR A 822 -7.81 -27.37 -5.78
C THR A 822 -8.91 -27.31 -4.72
N ALA A 823 -10.13 -27.69 -5.08
CA ALA A 823 -11.27 -27.77 -4.15
C ALA A 823 -11.93 -29.15 -4.22
N PRO A 824 -12.30 -29.76 -3.07
CA PRO A 824 -13.00 -31.04 -3.07
C PRO A 824 -14.47 -30.89 -3.47
N THR A 825 -14.99 -31.85 -4.24
CA THR A 825 -16.39 -31.89 -4.69
C THR A 825 -17.16 -33.08 -4.12
N ARG A 826 -16.49 -34.21 -3.88
CA ARG A 826 -17.13 -35.44 -3.38
C ARG A 826 -16.13 -36.41 -2.74
N ALA A 827 -16.54 -37.05 -1.65
CA ALA A 827 -15.80 -38.17 -1.03
C ALA A 827 -16.46 -39.52 -1.40
N PHE A 828 -15.66 -40.51 -1.79
CA PHE A 828 -16.12 -41.84 -2.20
C PHE A 828 -15.79 -42.91 -1.16
N SER A 829 -16.70 -43.86 -0.98
CA SER A 829 -16.51 -45.02 -0.12
C SER A 829 -16.81 -46.36 -0.83
N ASP A 830 -16.27 -47.43 -0.27
CA ASP A 830 -16.47 -48.83 -0.69
C ASP A 830 -17.50 -49.58 0.19
N GLY A 831 -18.44 -48.85 0.80
CA GLY A 831 -19.47 -49.38 1.69
C GLY A 831 -19.35 -48.85 3.13
N ALA A 832 -18.13 -48.60 3.63
CA ALA A 832 -17.91 -47.96 4.93
C ALA A 832 -16.57 -47.22 5.09
N ARG A 833 -15.61 -47.37 4.16
CA ARG A 833 -14.29 -46.73 4.24
C ARG A 833 -14.09 -45.73 3.12
N LEU A 834 -13.51 -44.57 3.46
CA LEU A 834 -13.05 -43.58 2.50
C LEU A 834 -11.93 -44.20 1.64
N THR A 835 -12.05 -44.08 0.32
CA THR A 835 -11.06 -44.64 -0.64
C THR A 835 -10.44 -43.58 -1.55
N ARG A 836 -11.21 -42.54 -1.89
CA ARG A 836 -10.76 -41.43 -2.73
C ARG A 836 -11.62 -40.19 -2.54
N ILE A 837 -11.07 -39.05 -2.90
CA ILE A 837 -11.77 -37.76 -3.01
C ILE A 837 -11.71 -37.28 -4.46
N GLU A 838 -12.82 -36.75 -4.97
CA GLU A 838 -12.88 -36.01 -6.22
C GLU A 838 -12.72 -34.53 -5.93
N CYS A 839 -11.91 -33.89 -6.77
CA CYS A 839 -11.56 -32.49 -6.69
C CYS A 839 -11.72 -31.84 -8.05
N ILE A 840 -11.88 -30.52 -8.05
CA ILE A 840 -11.92 -29.69 -9.25
C ILE A 840 -10.79 -28.66 -9.20
N LYS A 841 -10.21 -28.33 -10.36
CA LYS A 841 -9.23 -27.24 -10.44
C LYS A 841 -9.94 -25.89 -10.33
N MET A 842 -9.25 -24.94 -9.74
CA MET A 842 -9.72 -23.57 -9.55
C MET A 842 -8.88 -22.59 -10.36
N GLU A 843 -9.46 -21.46 -10.73
CA GLU A 843 -8.75 -20.27 -11.18
C GLU A 843 -9.09 -19.07 -10.29
N LEU A 844 -8.26 -18.03 -10.36
CA LEU A 844 -8.45 -16.83 -9.55
C LEU A 844 -9.29 -15.79 -10.31
N GLY A 845 -10.56 -15.66 -9.92
CA GLY A 845 -11.47 -14.62 -10.41
C GLY A 845 -11.24 -13.25 -9.75
N LYS A 846 -12.27 -12.39 -9.81
CA LYS A 846 -12.26 -11.03 -9.25
C LYS A 846 -11.96 -11.04 -7.74
N LEU A 847 -11.41 -9.94 -7.23
CA LEU A 847 -11.25 -9.72 -5.80
C LEU A 847 -12.62 -9.75 -5.10
N ASP A 848 -12.71 -10.47 -3.99
CA ASP A 848 -13.84 -10.37 -3.08
C ASP A 848 -13.71 -9.14 -2.17
N ARG A 849 -14.73 -8.90 -1.34
CA ARG A 849 -14.76 -7.79 -0.37
C ARG A 849 -13.62 -7.84 0.66
N SER A 850 -12.96 -9.00 0.84
CA SER A 850 -11.80 -9.13 1.72
C SER A 850 -10.48 -8.75 1.04
N GLY A 851 -10.51 -8.44 -0.27
CA GLY A 851 -9.32 -8.18 -1.07
C GLY A 851 -8.59 -9.44 -1.51
N ARG A 852 -9.21 -10.63 -1.38
CA ARG A 852 -8.66 -11.89 -1.89
C ARG A 852 -9.32 -12.26 -3.20
N ARG A 853 -8.59 -12.86 -4.14
CA ARG A 853 -9.21 -13.34 -5.38
C ARG A 853 -10.21 -14.46 -5.09
N ARG A 854 -11.39 -14.38 -5.70
CA ARG A 854 -12.42 -15.42 -5.59
C ARG A 854 -11.95 -16.67 -6.33
N PRO A 855 -11.97 -17.85 -5.69
CA PRO A 855 -11.68 -19.08 -6.40
C PRO A 855 -12.90 -19.44 -7.26
N VAL A 856 -12.68 -19.64 -8.57
CA VAL A 856 -13.72 -20.00 -9.55
C VAL A 856 -13.40 -21.41 -10.05
N PRO A 857 -14.34 -22.37 -10.03
CA PRO A 857 -14.10 -23.71 -10.54
C PRO A 857 -13.92 -23.70 -12.07
N ILE A 858 -12.96 -24.47 -12.56
CA ILE A 858 -12.76 -24.73 -13.99
C ILE A 858 -13.60 -25.96 -14.34
N GLU A 859 -14.77 -25.76 -14.96
CA GLU A 859 -15.67 -26.85 -15.33
C GLU A 859 -14.97 -27.89 -16.24
N GLY A 860 -15.18 -29.18 -15.99
CA GLY A 860 -14.56 -30.26 -16.76
C GLY A 860 -13.11 -30.60 -16.36
N SER A 861 -12.60 -30.01 -15.27
CA SER A 861 -11.24 -30.25 -14.75
C SER A 861 -11.18 -31.22 -13.58
N GLU A 862 -12.23 -32.01 -13.37
CA GLU A 862 -12.36 -32.92 -12.23
C GLU A 862 -11.32 -34.05 -12.27
N PHE A 863 -10.75 -34.36 -11.12
CA PHE A 863 -9.81 -35.46 -10.94
C PHE A 863 -9.97 -36.09 -9.57
N THR A 864 -9.37 -37.27 -9.36
CA THR A 864 -9.47 -38.00 -8.10
C THR A 864 -8.11 -38.17 -7.43
N LEU A 865 -8.11 -38.19 -6.11
CA LEU A 865 -6.96 -38.48 -5.26
C LEU A 865 -7.31 -39.64 -4.34
N GLU A 866 -6.45 -40.65 -4.28
CA GLU A 866 -6.59 -41.75 -3.33
C GLU A 866 -6.22 -41.28 -1.92
N ILE A 867 -7.18 -41.39 -1.00
CA ILE A 867 -7.01 -41.01 0.41
C ILE A 867 -7.81 -41.96 1.28
N ASP A 868 -7.36 -42.14 2.52
CA ASP A 868 -8.03 -42.96 3.53
C ASP A 868 -8.49 -42.14 4.74
N THR A 869 -8.07 -40.87 4.86
CA THR A 869 -8.55 -39.91 5.86
C THR A 869 -8.64 -38.51 5.28
N LEU A 870 -9.70 -37.78 5.63
CA LEU A 870 -9.94 -36.41 5.19
C LEU A 870 -10.13 -35.51 6.42
N LEU A 871 -9.33 -34.45 6.52
CA LEU A 871 -9.36 -33.48 7.62
C LEU A 871 -9.82 -32.10 7.12
N PRO A 872 -11.13 -31.81 7.10
CA PRO A 872 -11.61 -30.45 6.81
C PRO A 872 -11.19 -29.44 7.87
N ALA A 873 -10.55 -28.36 7.42
CA ALA A 873 -10.12 -27.20 8.22
C ALA A 873 -10.54 -25.89 7.51
N ILE A 874 -11.82 -25.79 7.17
CA ILE A 874 -12.38 -24.71 6.33
C ILE A 874 -12.99 -23.54 7.13
N GLY A 875 -12.85 -23.55 8.45
CA GLY A 875 -13.31 -22.52 9.37
C GLY A 875 -13.93 -23.10 10.64
N GLN A 876 -14.17 -22.24 11.62
CA GLN A 876 -14.71 -22.60 12.94
C GLN A 876 -15.87 -21.67 13.31
N GLN A 877 -16.69 -22.09 14.26
CA GLN A 877 -17.80 -21.33 14.83
C GLN A 877 -18.01 -21.70 16.31
N PRO A 878 -18.57 -20.81 17.13
CA PRO A 878 -18.97 -21.15 18.49
C PRO A 878 -20.22 -22.06 18.48
N ASP A 879 -20.34 -22.91 19.50
CA ASP A 879 -21.54 -23.70 19.71
C ASP A 879 -22.51 -22.95 20.63
N ILE A 880 -23.40 -22.14 20.04
CA ILE A 880 -24.39 -21.36 20.80
C ILE A 880 -25.55 -22.23 21.30
N SER A 881 -25.74 -23.41 20.71
CA SER A 881 -26.90 -24.27 21.02
C SER A 881 -26.91 -24.72 22.49
N VAL A 882 -25.74 -24.78 23.12
CA VAL A 882 -25.60 -25.10 24.55
C VAL A 882 -26.09 -23.95 25.43
N LEU A 883 -25.95 -22.69 24.99
CA LEU A 883 -26.35 -21.49 25.73
C LEU A 883 -27.83 -21.12 25.47
N SER A 884 -28.34 -21.35 24.27
CA SER A 884 -29.68 -20.89 23.84
C SER A 884 -30.85 -21.71 24.37
N LYS A 885 -30.61 -22.90 24.96
CA LYS A 885 -31.68 -23.69 25.59
C LYS A 885 -32.12 -23.03 26.90
N GLY A 886 -33.09 -22.12 26.82
CA GLY A 886 -33.67 -21.46 28.00
C GLY A 886 -33.02 -20.13 28.39
N SER A 887 -32.30 -19.46 27.47
CA SER A 887 -31.80 -18.09 27.67
C SER A 887 -32.31 -17.14 26.58
N ASP A 888 -32.42 -15.85 26.91
CA ASP A 888 -32.87 -14.78 26.01
C ASP A 888 -31.69 -14.15 25.21
N LEU A 889 -30.58 -14.88 25.01
CA LEU A 889 -29.42 -14.36 24.29
C LEU A 889 -29.70 -14.17 22.80
N LYS A 890 -29.49 -12.95 22.32
CA LYS A 890 -29.64 -12.62 20.89
C LYS A 890 -28.42 -13.07 20.10
N THR A 891 -28.67 -13.74 18.99
CA THR A 891 -27.63 -14.29 18.09
C THR A 891 -27.65 -13.60 16.74
N SER A 892 -26.47 -13.38 16.18
CA SER A 892 -26.30 -12.87 14.82
C SER A 892 -26.53 -13.96 13.77
N GLY A 893 -26.74 -13.56 12.51
CA GLY A 893 -26.82 -14.47 11.37
C GLY A 893 -25.53 -15.27 11.08
N ARG A 894 -24.43 -15.03 11.81
CA ARG A 894 -23.17 -15.79 11.72
C ARG A 894 -23.00 -16.82 12.83
N ASN A 895 -24.06 -17.11 13.59
CA ASN A 895 -23.99 -17.96 14.77
C ASN A 895 -22.94 -17.42 15.77
N THR A 896 -23.01 -16.12 16.07
CA THR A 896 -22.26 -15.42 17.13
C THR A 896 -23.23 -14.69 18.06
N VAL A 897 -22.82 -14.29 19.26
CA VAL A 897 -23.66 -13.50 20.19
C VAL A 897 -23.59 -12.01 19.84
N GLU A 898 -24.73 -11.33 19.83
CA GLU A 898 -24.79 -9.87 19.66
C GLU A 898 -24.50 -9.16 20.98
N VAL A 899 -23.63 -8.15 20.93
CA VAL A 899 -23.26 -7.31 22.06
C VAL A 899 -23.16 -5.85 21.62
N SER A 900 -23.20 -4.93 22.58
CA SER A 900 -22.75 -3.56 22.35
C SER A 900 -21.26 -3.56 21.95
N PRO A 901 -20.87 -2.98 20.79
CA PRO A 901 -19.48 -3.02 20.33
C PRO A 901 -18.47 -2.36 21.27
N ASP A 902 -18.90 -1.29 21.95
CA ASP A 902 -18.03 -0.51 22.83
C ASP A 902 -17.93 -1.11 24.25
N THR A 903 -18.97 -1.81 24.72
CA THR A 903 -19.08 -2.25 26.13
C THR A 903 -19.13 -3.78 26.31
N LEU A 904 -19.34 -4.54 25.24
CA LEU A 904 -19.49 -6.00 25.23
C LEU A 904 -20.65 -6.54 26.09
N ILE A 905 -21.55 -5.68 26.56
CA ILE A 905 -22.76 -6.09 27.27
C ILE A 905 -23.76 -6.70 26.28
N THR A 906 -24.45 -7.74 26.73
CA THR A 906 -25.58 -8.36 26.02
C THR A 906 -26.89 -7.66 26.38
N GLU A 907 -28.01 -8.08 25.79
CA GLU A 907 -29.36 -7.64 26.20
C GLU A 907 -29.73 -8.13 27.62
N MET A 908 -29.03 -9.14 28.14
CA MET A 908 -29.24 -9.64 29.50
C MET A 908 -28.46 -8.77 30.49
N GLU A 909 -29.17 -8.23 31.48
CA GLU A 909 -28.58 -7.36 32.51
C GLU A 909 -27.45 -8.08 33.27
N GLY A 910 -26.28 -7.43 33.38
CA GLY A 910 -25.11 -7.99 34.06
C GLY A 910 -24.39 -9.13 33.33
N VAL A 911 -24.78 -9.43 32.08
CA VAL A 911 -24.15 -10.47 31.24
C VAL A 911 -23.40 -9.83 30.07
N PHE A 912 -22.12 -10.15 29.98
CA PHE A 912 -21.18 -9.70 28.96
C PHE A 912 -20.70 -10.89 28.12
N ALA A 913 -20.35 -10.66 26.86
CA ALA A 913 -19.80 -11.71 26.00
C ALA A 913 -18.62 -11.21 25.15
N GLY A 914 -17.65 -12.09 24.88
CA GLY A 914 -16.43 -11.70 24.17
C GLY A 914 -15.65 -12.87 23.57
N GLY A 915 -14.45 -12.58 23.07
CA GLY A 915 -13.66 -13.51 22.27
C GLY A 915 -14.38 -13.99 20.99
N ASP A 916 -14.03 -15.19 20.55
CA ASP A 916 -14.56 -15.76 19.29
C ASP A 916 -16.08 -15.99 19.31
N LEU A 917 -16.71 -16.02 20.49
CA LEU A 917 -18.16 -16.10 20.63
C LEU A 917 -18.87 -14.90 19.98
N VAL A 918 -18.22 -13.73 19.98
CA VAL A 918 -18.74 -12.48 19.42
C VAL A 918 -18.13 -12.21 18.05
N SER A 919 -16.80 -12.29 17.93
CA SER A 919 -16.11 -11.93 16.68
C SER A 919 -16.13 -13.02 15.61
N GLY A 920 -16.43 -14.27 15.99
CA GLY A 920 -15.96 -15.44 15.25
C GLY A 920 -14.45 -15.67 15.47
N PRO A 921 -13.88 -16.75 14.92
CA PRO A 921 -12.48 -17.13 15.13
C PRO A 921 -11.52 -16.00 14.73
N ASN A 922 -10.65 -15.61 15.65
CA ASN A 922 -9.70 -14.50 15.44
C ASN A 922 -8.33 -14.79 16.10
N ALA A 923 -7.38 -13.86 15.96
CA ALA A 923 -6.08 -13.96 16.61
C ALA A 923 -6.23 -13.95 18.15
N VAL A 924 -5.34 -14.70 18.82
CA VAL A 924 -5.32 -14.82 20.29
C VAL A 924 -5.35 -13.47 21.00
N THR A 925 -4.55 -12.51 20.53
CA THR A 925 -4.49 -11.16 21.09
C THR A 925 -5.81 -10.38 20.96
N ALA A 926 -6.58 -10.60 19.89
CA ALA A 926 -7.88 -9.98 19.72
C ALA A 926 -8.91 -10.53 20.72
N ALA A 927 -8.89 -11.84 20.97
CA ALA A 927 -9.73 -12.45 22.01
C ALA A 927 -9.35 -11.94 23.40
N MET A 928 -8.05 -11.83 23.71
CA MET A 928 -7.58 -11.26 24.97
C MET A 928 -8.00 -9.79 25.12
N ALA A 929 -8.00 -8.99 24.04
CA ALA A 929 -8.49 -7.61 24.07
C ALA A 929 -9.97 -7.52 24.46
N HIS A 930 -10.83 -8.43 23.96
CA HIS A 930 -12.22 -8.54 24.45
C HIS A 930 -12.27 -8.86 25.95
N GLY A 931 -11.41 -9.75 26.43
CA GLY A 931 -11.31 -10.06 27.86
C GLY A 931 -10.93 -8.84 28.71
N LYS A 932 -9.97 -8.04 28.25
CA LYS A 932 -9.55 -6.79 28.92
C LYS A 932 -10.69 -5.75 28.94
N THR A 933 -11.35 -5.52 27.81
CA THR A 933 -12.51 -4.61 27.74
C THR A 933 -13.65 -5.09 28.64
N ALA A 934 -13.97 -6.38 28.61
CA ALA A 934 -15.05 -6.94 29.44
C ALA A 934 -14.76 -6.76 30.94
N ALA A 935 -13.52 -6.98 31.39
CA ALA A 935 -13.14 -6.74 32.79
C ALA A 935 -13.35 -5.28 33.20
N GLU A 936 -12.97 -4.31 32.36
CA GLU A 936 -13.21 -2.88 32.61
C GLU A 936 -14.71 -2.56 32.71
N MET A 937 -15.50 -3.07 31.77
CA MET A 937 -16.95 -2.80 31.72
C MET A 937 -17.71 -3.48 32.86
N ILE A 938 -17.30 -4.69 33.25
CA ILE A 938 -17.84 -5.38 34.43
C ILE A 938 -17.49 -4.61 35.70
N HIS A 939 -16.27 -4.09 35.81
CA HIS A 939 -15.90 -3.24 36.93
C HIS A 939 -16.81 -2.00 37.00
N LYS A 940 -16.99 -1.26 35.90
CA LYS A 940 -17.89 -0.10 35.83
C LYS A 940 -19.33 -0.47 36.19
N TYR A 941 -19.83 -1.58 35.65
CA TYR A 941 -21.18 -2.10 35.94
C TYR A 941 -21.39 -2.34 37.44
N ILE A 942 -20.49 -3.09 38.08
CA ILE A 942 -20.59 -3.41 39.52
C ILE A 942 -20.47 -2.14 40.39
N GLN A 943 -19.68 -1.14 39.95
CA GLN A 943 -19.56 0.14 40.65
C GLN A 943 -20.72 1.12 40.36
N GLY A 944 -21.68 0.77 39.50
CA GLY A 944 -22.78 1.66 39.12
C GLY A 944 -22.35 2.88 38.29
N GLN A 945 -21.21 2.77 37.59
CA GLN A 945 -20.69 3.81 36.71
C GLN A 945 -21.32 3.70 35.30
N PRO A 946 -21.37 4.80 34.52
CA PRO A 946 -21.79 4.73 33.12
C PRO A 946 -20.95 3.72 32.33
N LEU A 947 -21.64 2.87 31.54
CA LEU A 947 -21.00 1.90 30.67
C LEU A 947 -20.56 2.58 29.37
N GLU A 948 -19.53 3.41 29.49
CA GLU A 948 -18.90 4.09 28.37
C GLU A 948 -17.43 3.74 28.34
N ARG A 949 -16.93 3.48 27.13
CA ARG A 949 -15.51 3.23 26.92
C ARG A 949 -14.80 4.56 26.70
N GLU A 950 -13.78 4.81 27.52
CA GLU A 950 -12.96 6.01 27.38
C GLU A 950 -11.81 5.70 26.42
N TYR A 951 -11.79 6.39 25.28
CA TYR A 951 -10.72 6.25 24.29
C TYR A 951 -9.63 7.25 24.57
N LYS A 952 -8.42 6.75 24.88
CA LYS A 952 -7.25 7.59 25.19
C LYS A 952 -6.13 7.30 24.22
N VAL A 953 -5.40 8.37 23.94
CA VAL A 953 -4.17 8.32 23.18
C VAL A 953 -3.14 7.49 23.95
N THR A 954 -2.54 6.50 23.29
CA THR A 954 -1.55 5.62 23.93
C THR A 954 -0.18 6.32 23.98
N ARG A 955 0.50 6.21 25.12
CA ARG A 955 1.83 6.76 25.37
C ARG A 955 2.75 5.74 26.04
N PRO A 956 4.08 5.89 25.91
CA PRO A 956 5.02 5.00 26.59
C PRO A 956 4.84 5.05 28.11
N ALA A 957 4.91 3.88 28.73
CA ALA A 957 4.77 3.66 30.16
C ALA A 957 5.89 4.30 30.97
N VAL A 958 7.12 4.21 30.47
CA VAL A 958 8.32 4.81 31.05
C VAL A 958 9.23 5.30 29.94
N ARG A 959 10.04 6.32 30.25
CA ARG A 959 11.05 6.82 29.33
C ARG A 959 12.27 5.91 29.35
N VAL A 960 12.66 5.41 28.19
CA VAL A 960 13.89 4.64 27.98
C VAL A 960 14.77 5.40 27.00
N GLU A 961 15.97 5.82 27.41
CA GLU A 961 16.91 6.50 26.51
C GLU A 961 17.32 5.58 25.34
N PRO A 962 17.53 6.14 24.13
CA PRO A 962 18.04 5.36 23.00
C PRO A 962 19.47 4.88 23.30
N ILE A 963 19.86 3.79 22.64
CA ILE A 963 21.26 3.33 22.67
C ILE A 963 22.00 4.01 21.54
N GLU A 964 23.13 4.61 21.86
CA GLU A 964 24.07 5.11 20.86
C GLU A 964 24.85 3.92 20.27
N LEU A 965 24.79 3.78 18.96
CA LEU A 965 25.54 2.77 18.20
C LEU A 965 26.61 3.47 17.37
N THR A 966 27.79 2.85 17.29
CA THR A 966 28.84 3.29 16.36
C THR A 966 28.47 2.93 14.92
N ASP A 967 29.02 3.64 13.92
CA ASP A 967 28.78 3.35 12.49
C ASP A 967 29.05 1.87 12.16
N LYS A 968 30.12 1.31 12.74
CA LYS A 968 30.46 -0.10 12.59
C LYS A 968 29.40 -1.04 13.18
N GLU A 969 28.86 -0.72 14.36
CA GLU A 969 27.78 -1.53 14.95
C GLU A 969 26.51 -1.48 14.10
N ILE A 970 26.21 -0.33 13.47
CA ILE A 970 25.08 -0.17 12.56
C ILE A 970 25.27 -1.04 11.30
N GLU A 971 26.47 -1.06 10.72
CA GLU A 971 26.81 -1.91 9.56
C GLU A 971 26.71 -3.41 9.88
N GLU A 972 27.03 -3.83 11.10
CA GLU A 972 26.99 -5.24 11.54
C GLU A 972 25.60 -5.68 12.11
N LEU A 973 24.62 -4.77 12.13
CA LEU A 973 23.33 -4.91 12.81
C LEU A 973 22.29 -5.72 12.01
N GLU A 974 22.56 -7.01 11.83
CA GLU A 974 21.65 -7.91 11.12
C GLU A 974 20.61 -8.58 12.04
N LYS A 975 19.45 -8.92 11.46
CA LYS A 975 18.38 -9.67 12.14
C LYS A 975 18.86 -11.07 12.53
N PRO A 976 18.82 -11.45 13.82
CA PRO A 976 19.18 -12.79 14.24
C PRO A 976 18.20 -13.84 13.72
N SER A 977 18.71 -14.97 13.22
CA SER A 977 17.90 -16.13 12.87
C SER A 977 17.45 -16.86 14.14
N VAL A 978 16.17 -17.18 14.25
CA VAL A 978 15.64 -17.91 15.42
C VAL A 978 16.10 -19.37 15.34
N PRO A 979 16.74 -19.92 16.39
CA PRO A 979 17.11 -21.33 16.44
C PRO A 979 15.87 -22.24 16.30
N LEU A 980 15.98 -23.25 15.44
CA LEU A 980 14.94 -24.26 15.20
C LEU A 980 15.46 -25.65 15.56
N LEU A 981 14.57 -26.54 16.01
CA LEU A 981 14.82 -27.96 16.15
C LEU A 981 15.17 -28.56 14.77
N ALA A 982 16.21 -29.38 14.72
CA ALA A 982 16.69 -30.00 13.49
C ALA A 982 15.61 -30.90 12.86
N MET A 983 15.58 -30.99 11.54
CA MET A 983 14.52 -31.70 10.81
C MET A 983 14.46 -33.19 11.17
N GLU A 984 15.62 -33.80 11.38
CA GLU A 984 15.79 -35.20 11.74
C GLU A 984 15.18 -35.52 13.11
N ASP A 985 15.15 -34.53 14.00
CA ASP A 985 14.70 -34.65 15.39
C ASP A 985 13.20 -34.34 15.55
N ARG A 986 12.51 -33.90 14.49
CA ARG A 986 11.07 -33.57 14.55
C ARG A 986 10.15 -34.78 14.38
N ALA A 987 10.68 -35.88 13.85
CA ALA A 987 9.88 -37.05 13.50
C ALA A 987 9.48 -37.85 14.74
N GLY A 988 8.20 -38.25 14.83
CA GLY A 988 7.71 -39.15 15.89
C GLY A 988 7.56 -38.51 17.28
N ASN A 989 7.73 -37.21 17.41
CA ASN A 989 7.50 -36.47 18.66
C ASN A 989 6.81 -35.12 18.41
N PHE A 990 6.44 -34.46 19.50
CA PHE A 990 5.82 -33.13 19.50
C PHE A 990 6.68 -32.12 20.26
N GLU A 991 8.01 -32.27 20.21
CA GLU A 991 8.94 -31.30 20.80
C GLU A 991 8.81 -29.93 20.12
N GLU A 992 9.03 -28.89 20.92
CA GLU A 992 8.92 -27.50 20.47
C GLU A 992 9.91 -27.21 19.33
N VAL A 993 9.42 -26.65 18.22
CA VAL A 993 10.24 -26.46 17.01
C VAL A 993 11.06 -25.19 17.06
N GLU A 994 10.42 -24.06 17.38
CA GLU A 994 11.12 -22.79 17.52
C GLU A 994 11.70 -22.75 18.93
N LEU A 995 12.99 -22.48 19.14
CA LEU A 995 13.67 -22.62 20.45
C LEU A 995 13.94 -21.29 21.19
N GLY A 996 13.59 -20.15 20.59
CA GLY A 996 13.78 -18.81 21.17
C GLY A 996 15.21 -18.25 21.03
N LEU A 997 15.40 -16.97 21.35
CA LEU A 997 16.69 -16.28 21.24
C LEU A 997 17.54 -16.41 22.51
N SER A 998 18.87 -16.37 22.36
CA SER A 998 19.77 -16.14 23.49
C SER A 998 19.72 -14.68 23.95
N GLU A 999 20.26 -14.38 25.14
CA GLU A 999 20.34 -13.00 25.65
C GLU A 999 21.07 -12.06 24.68
N GLU A 1000 22.20 -12.51 24.10
CA GLU A 1000 22.99 -11.74 23.13
C GLU A 1000 22.20 -11.47 21.84
N MET A 1001 21.51 -12.49 21.31
CA MET A 1001 20.69 -12.34 20.11
C MET A 1001 19.50 -11.41 20.36
N ALA A 1002 18.85 -11.51 21.53
CA ALA A 1002 17.75 -10.63 21.91
C ALA A 1002 18.20 -9.16 22.02
N ILE A 1003 19.37 -8.90 22.62
CA ILE A 1003 19.96 -7.55 22.66
C ILE A 1003 20.27 -7.05 21.25
N LYS A 1004 20.89 -7.88 20.39
CA LYS A 1004 21.22 -7.51 19.00
C LYS A 1004 19.96 -7.14 18.22
N GLU A 1005 18.91 -7.96 18.30
CA GLU A 1005 17.65 -7.67 17.63
C GLU A 1005 16.96 -6.42 18.19
N ALA A 1006 17.00 -6.22 19.50
CA ALA A 1006 16.40 -5.04 20.13
C ALA A 1006 17.10 -3.73 19.74
N LYS A 1007 18.42 -3.76 19.55
CA LYS A 1007 19.21 -2.61 19.07
C LYS A 1007 18.81 -2.13 17.66
N ARG A 1008 18.17 -2.98 16.83
CA ARG A 1008 17.67 -2.60 15.50
C ARG A 1008 16.43 -1.71 15.56
N CYS A 1009 15.78 -1.60 16.72
CA CYS A 1009 14.56 -0.82 16.87
C CYS A 1009 14.82 0.68 16.68
N LEU A 1010 14.08 1.31 15.77
CA LEU A 1010 14.16 2.75 15.48
C LEU A 1010 13.60 3.67 16.58
N ARG A 1011 13.02 3.11 17.66
CA ARG A 1011 12.45 3.88 18.79
C ARG A 1011 11.52 5.02 18.36
N CYS A 1012 10.57 4.72 17.48
CA CYS A 1012 9.61 5.70 16.95
C CYS A 1012 8.78 6.42 18.04
N ASP A 1013 8.72 5.87 19.25
CA ASP A 1013 8.10 6.50 20.42
C ASP A 1013 8.81 7.79 20.88
N LEU A 1014 10.07 7.97 20.50
CA LEU A 1014 10.87 9.15 20.89
C LEU A 1014 10.62 10.38 19.99
N GLU A 1015 10.13 10.19 18.76
CA GLU A 1015 9.80 11.28 17.82
C GLU A 1015 8.71 12.22 18.37
N LEU A 1016 7.85 11.74 19.27
CA LEU A 1016 6.75 12.49 19.89
C LEU A 1016 7.19 13.74 20.66
N LYS A 1017 8.49 13.87 20.99
CA LYS A 1017 9.01 15.00 21.76
C LYS A 1017 9.47 16.18 20.91
N GLU A 1018 10.02 15.92 19.73
CA GLU A 1018 10.53 17.01 18.89
C GLU A 1018 9.39 17.89 18.38
N GLU A 1019 8.19 17.32 18.14
CA GLU A 1019 7.01 18.09 17.71
C GLU A 1019 6.35 18.89 18.84
N VAL A 1020 6.43 18.44 20.11
CA VAL A 1020 5.82 19.14 21.26
C VAL A 1020 6.74 20.24 21.82
N GLU A 1021 8.06 20.15 21.61
CA GLU A 1021 8.99 21.23 21.94
C GLU A 1021 9.17 22.24 20.78
N ALA A 1022 8.74 21.90 19.55
CA ALA A 1022 8.80 22.76 18.37
C ALA A 1022 7.45 23.40 17.95
N SER A 1023 6.33 23.04 18.61
CA SER A 1023 5.03 23.74 18.53
C SER A 1023 4.81 24.64 19.74
#